data_AF-A0A5B9W723-F1
#
_entry.id   AF-A0A5B9W723-F1
#
_cell.length_a   1.000
_cell.length_b   1.000
_cell.length_c   1.000
_cell.angle_alpha   90.00
_cell.angle_beta   90.00
_cell.angle_gamma   90.00
#
_symmetry.space_group_name_H-M   'P 1'
#
loop_
_entity.id
_entity.type
_entity.pdbx_description
1 polymer ?
#
loop_
_entity_poly.entity_id
_entity_poly.type
_entity_poly.pdbx_seq_one_letter_code
_entity_poly.pdbx_strand_id
1 'polypeptide(L)'
;MSQVEDFLGETVAKVVGDLIDRHHPGIRIQNVTNFNPETFLKQIDADPRPRVAVAGASVQELARKTSFPAKLLTSDLSEATEWRNDPEVTQSVVVIALGEEERLGSFHRFTEIRDRDIYLEICRLAEETLCPNKVQIDWWSVLRKVDVMRQVSVFRLASYYLYLKSKSKQVPEASRAGLFHLGLLPSKEFFEHASPAQLLRNYQANRQLTNRIEILSNADRDRLNRGVEAASEEDKPGLRSILGKVLKYNRSGGDNDRAVLLAEDVKALFEAKKKVEKPKSSRSIPIERAGIDAILGGDDDELTQLGEKLRDTIKNFEENETPNVALDLTNRSEQATARIPPLLVRVLARTISADLFGGKFSSPNSETLEAALDDLDNADFTPFSSQGEKSCQGLLKRIVEAKLLEPEVYGMWEAFAKARATLAEQAVPIAISPMVALASDKKLLAAGKKYLDSYQDLMAAIRDRYETMSTQSAKGARHLCAQLLVLDTILFETAGGVRAILSPLHPLHLWKFVRLAEQLRDERKTLSDDYKQVLGDSAEKLPNFVTALFVPEGLASNLSPLVLPESHQIATLPCYQQENPHYAGTEGQDRLLRILRKFLVLYPHAKKSMRVCLVDPPDFPGLMEQVANQIANEDLPLDGMHLSVYRTLDRTVTLGNEDQQLEAIAGIFAAENNPRFVLNVYQARTTYQDILNELRQDPVHLLAIFDPSRSQVGQFVSRDTGFIHPLVLPKEFQYDPYEDQLVITPAATGDLFDLYYSLQNRLNNSLTGSHFGISSSLGPGFPSAGELLKHSTWLVLGDRLMDSLPLNGGHMISFEPGLRRDIIVLSESLTKFERAFGYYLRKVNLDPTDEALRELIASSAELVGEGLLGLIRPDGDD
;
A
#
# COMPACT_ATOMS: atom_id res chain seq x y z
N MET A 1 -29.12 -23.28 12.17
CA MET A 1 -29.47 -22.71 10.85
C MET A 1 -30.77 -23.29 10.34
N SER A 2 -30.88 -24.60 10.07
CA SER A 2 -32.13 -25.21 9.53
C SER A 2 -33.43 -24.83 10.26
N GLN A 3 -33.49 -24.86 11.60
CA GLN A 3 -34.72 -24.44 12.32
C GLN A 3 -35.12 -22.97 12.11
N VAL A 4 -34.15 -22.08 11.91
CA VAL A 4 -34.40 -20.65 11.66
C VAL A 4 -34.87 -20.47 10.22
N GLU A 5 -34.19 -21.10 9.27
CA GLU A 5 -34.58 -21.08 7.85
C GLU A 5 -35.97 -21.67 7.62
N ASP A 6 -36.32 -22.73 8.34
CA ASP A 6 -37.66 -23.32 8.34
C ASP A 6 -38.70 -22.31 8.85
N PHE A 7 -38.48 -21.74 10.04
CA PHE A 7 -39.39 -20.73 10.60
C PHE A 7 -39.53 -19.48 9.72
N LEU A 8 -38.44 -19.04 9.08
CA LEU A 8 -38.50 -17.96 8.10
C LEU A 8 -39.33 -18.36 6.88
N GLY A 9 -39.24 -19.61 6.44
CA GLY A 9 -40.10 -20.16 5.39
C GLY A 9 -41.59 -20.11 5.76
N GLU A 10 -41.95 -20.48 7.00
CA GLU A 10 -43.32 -20.34 7.52
C GLU A 10 -43.77 -18.88 7.56
N THR A 11 -42.87 -17.98 8.00
CA THR A 11 -43.15 -16.55 8.12
C THR A 11 -43.38 -15.91 6.76
N VAL A 12 -42.52 -16.21 5.78
CA VAL A 12 -42.66 -15.74 4.39
C VAL A 12 -43.95 -16.27 3.78
N ALA A 13 -44.32 -17.54 4.03
CA ALA A 13 -45.58 -18.10 3.55
C ALA A 13 -46.79 -17.32 4.09
N LYS A 14 -46.77 -16.93 5.37
CA LYS A 14 -47.82 -16.10 5.97
C LYS A 14 -47.88 -14.70 5.35
N VAL A 15 -46.74 -14.04 5.15
CA VAL A 15 -46.70 -12.71 4.49
C VAL A 15 -47.23 -12.78 3.07
N VAL A 16 -46.84 -13.82 2.31
CA VAL A 16 -47.34 -14.05 0.95
C VAL A 16 -48.84 -14.33 0.97
N GLY A 17 -49.33 -15.17 1.88
CA GLY A 17 -50.76 -15.45 2.04
C GLY A 17 -51.57 -14.17 2.29
N ASP A 18 -51.12 -13.33 3.23
CA ASP A 18 -51.77 -12.04 3.54
C ASP A 18 -51.82 -11.09 2.30
N LEU A 19 -50.83 -11.17 1.39
CA LEU A 19 -50.82 -10.41 0.14
C LEU A 19 -51.74 -11.02 -0.92
N ILE A 20 -51.83 -12.35 -1.01
CA ILE A 20 -52.76 -13.03 -1.90
C ILE A 20 -54.21 -12.72 -1.49
N ASP A 21 -54.53 -12.74 -0.20
CA ASP A 21 -55.85 -12.37 0.34
C ASP A 21 -56.22 -10.91 0.03
N ARG A 22 -55.22 -10.03 -0.07
CA ARG A 22 -55.37 -8.63 -0.52
C ARG A 22 -55.41 -8.50 -2.05
N HIS A 23 -55.51 -9.61 -2.78
CA HIS A 23 -55.65 -9.69 -4.23
C HIS A 23 -54.44 -9.15 -5.01
N HIS A 24 -53.22 -9.30 -4.47
CA HIS A 24 -52.02 -8.97 -5.21
C HIS A 24 -51.74 -10.05 -6.29
N PRO A 25 -51.72 -9.69 -7.59
CA PRO A 25 -51.61 -10.67 -8.67
C PRO A 25 -50.19 -11.22 -8.87
N GLY A 26 -49.18 -10.53 -8.34
CA GLY A 26 -47.78 -10.91 -8.49
C GLY A 26 -46.94 -10.47 -7.30
N ILE A 27 -46.11 -11.38 -6.79
CA ILE A 27 -45.27 -11.19 -5.61
C ILE A 27 -43.85 -11.62 -5.94
N ARG A 28 -42.86 -10.79 -5.59
CA ARG A 28 -41.44 -11.06 -5.80
C ARG A 28 -40.71 -11.04 -4.46
N ILE A 29 -40.01 -12.13 -4.16
CA ILE A 29 -39.17 -12.28 -2.98
C ILE A 29 -37.71 -12.23 -3.45
N GLN A 30 -37.03 -11.15 -3.10
CA GLN A 30 -35.64 -10.88 -3.51
C GLN A 30 -34.91 -10.13 -2.38
N ASN A 31 -33.60 -10.34 -2.24
CA ASN A 31 -32.76 -9.67 -1.24
C ASN A 31 -33.29 -9.85 0.19
N VAL A 32 -33.78 -11.05 0.47
CA VAL A 32 -34.24 -11.45 1.81
C VAL A 32 -33.25 -12.44 2.42
N THR A 33 -33.21 -12.47 3.74
CA THR A 33 -32.49 -13.48 4.52
C THR A 33 -32.93 -14.88 4.06
N ASN A 34 -31.95 -15.76 3.81
CA ASN A 34 -32.21 -17.12 3.32
C ASN A 34 -33.23 -17.85 4.22
N PHE A 35 -34.19 -18.50 3.56
CA PHE A 35 -35.23 -19.32 4.18
C PHE A 35 -35.40 -20.62 3.40
N ASN A 36 -36.00 -21.63 4.01
CA ASN A 36 -36.23 -22.92 3.35
C ASN A 36 -37.45 -22.85 2.41
N PRO A 37 -37.28 -22.95 1.07
CA PRO A 37 -38.41 -22.93 0.14
C PRO A 37 -39.34 -24.13 0.30
N GLU A 38 -38.85 -25.28 0.76
CA GLU A 38 -39.70 -26.45 1.03
C GLU A 38 -40.71 -26.15 2.15
N THR A 39 -40.27 -25.48 3.20
CA THR A 39 -41.13 -25.10 4.33
C THR A 39 -42.13 -24.04 3.91
N PHE A 40 -41.70 -23.05 3.11
CA PHE A 40 -42.61 -22.08 2.49
C PHE A 40 -43.75 -22.76 1.70
N LEU A 41 -43.41 -23.69 0.80
CA LEU A 41 -44.40 -24.39 -0.04
C LEU A 41 -45.36 -25.28 0.75
N LYS A 42 -44.92 -25.84 1.89
CA LYS A 42 -45.79 -26.63 2.78
C LYS A 42 -46.80 -25.77 3.53
N GLN A 43 -46.46 -24.51 3.81
CA GLN A 43 -47.24 -23.63 4.68
C GLN A 43 -48.09 -22.59 3.93
N ILE A 44 -47.83 -22.38 2.62
CA ILE A 44 -48.64 -21.47 1.82
C ILE A 44 -50.01 -22.09 1.54
N ASP A 45 -51.00 -21.70 2.35
CA ASP A 45 -52.39 -22.18 2.28
C ASP A 45 -53.31 -21.08 1.76
N ALA A 46 -53.28 -20.85 0.44
CA ALA A 46 -54.13 -19.90 -0.26
C ALA A 46 -55.09 -20.62 -1.23
N ASP A 47 -56.30 -20.10 -1.37
CA ASP A 47 -57.30 -20.59 -2.32
C ASP A 47 -57.77 -19.44 -3.25
N PRO A 48 -57.50 -19.50 -4.57
CA PRO A 48 -56.78 -20.57 -5.27
C PRO A 48 -55.26 -20.55 -5.02
N ARG A 49 -54.63 -21.73 -5.03
CA ARG A 49 -53.17 -21.85 -4.80
C ARG A 49 -52.36 -21.04 -5.82
N PRO A 50 -51.27 -20.36 -5.38
CA PRO A 50 -50.45 -19.58 -6.28
C PRO A 50 -49.58 -20.45 -7.18
N ARG A 51 -49.13 -19.87 -8.29
CA ARG A 51 -48.04 -20.41 -9.11
C ARG A 51 -46.72 -19.88 -8.56
N VAL A 52 -45.76 -20.76 -8.30
CA VAL A 52 -44.50 -20.39 -7.64
C VAL A 52 -43.31 -20.73 -8.52
N ALA A 53 -42.47 -19.73 -8.79
CA ALA A 53 -41.19 -19.88 -9.45
C ALA A 53 -40.07 -19.78 -8.42
N VAL A 54 -39.24 -20.81 -8.28
CA VAL A 54 -38.08 -20.82 -7.37
C VAL A 54 -36.82 -20.92 -8.20
N ALA A 55 -36.14 -19.80 -8.38
CA ALA A 55 -34.92 -19.72 -9.19
C ALA A 55 -33.80 -20.60 -8.62
N GLY A 56 -33.07 -21.30 -9.48
CA GLY A 56 -31.95 -22.16 -9.10
C GLY A 56 -32.32 -23.46 -8.36
N ALA A 57 -33.61 -23.79 -8.19
CA ALA A 57 -34.04 -24.99 -7.45
C ALA A 57 -34.47 -26.16 -8.34
N SER A 58 -34.46 -27.38 -7.78
CA SER A 58 -34.98 -28.59 -8.42
C SER A 58 -36.50 -28.74 -8.19
N VAL A 59 -37.30 -28.44 -9.21
CA VAL A 59 -38.77 -28.51 -9.15
C VAL A 59 -39.28 -29.91 -8.80
N GLN A 60 -38.67 -30.94 -9.37
CA GLN A 60 -39.07 -32.34 -9.15
C GLN A 60 -38.87 -32.75 -7.68
N GLU A 61 -37.77 -32.29 -7.08
CA GLU A 61 -37.45 -32.57 -5.69
C GLU A 61 -38.37 -31.78 -4.73
N LEU A 62 -38.58 -30.49 -5.01
CA LEU A 62 -39.49 -29.64 -4.25
C LEU A 62 -40.92 -30.19 -4.26
N ALA A 63 -41.46 -30.53 -5.44
CA ALA A 63 -42.81 -31.08 -5.56
C ALA A 63 -42.95 -32.40 -4.78
N ARG A 64 -41.94 -33.28 -4.85
CA ARG A 64 -41.95 -34.58 -4.13
C ARG A 64 -41.92 -34.40 -2.61
N LYS A 65 -41.10 -33.49 -2.09
CA LYS A 65 -40.93 -33.29 -0.64
C LYS A 65 -42.04 -32.47 0.02
N THR A 66 -42.75 -31.65 -0.75
CA THR A 66 -43.78 -30.72 -0.25
C THR A 66 -45.21 -31.16 -0.58
N SER A 67 -45.39 -32.11 -1.50
CA SER A 67 -46.69 -32.46 -2.10
C SER A 67 -47.38 -31.27 -2.79
N PHE A 68 -46.61 -30.24 -3.16
CA PHE A 68 -47.11 -29.10 -3.92
C PHE A 68 -47.30 -29.49 -5.39
N PRO A 69 -48.38 -29.07 -6.08
CA PRO A 69 -48.64 -29.50 -7.44
C PRO A 69 -47.53 -29.09 -8.41
N ALA A 70 -46.88 -30.07 -9.04
CA ALA A 70 -45.76 -29.81 -9.97
C ALA A 70 -46.13 -28.86 -11.12
N LYS A 71 -47.41 -28.86 -11.56
CA LYS A 71 -47.92 -27.95 -12.61
C LYS A 71 -48.00 -26.47 -12.21
N LEU A 72 -47.87 -26.17 -10.91
CA LEU A 72 -47.87 -24.82 -10.35
C LEU A 72 -46.46 -24.41 -9.88
N LEU A 73 -45.44 -25.20 -10.19
CA LEU A 73 -44.05 -24.96 -9.81
C LEU A 73 -43.16 -24.91 -11.04
N THR A 74 -42.24 -23.95 -11.05
CA THR A 74 -41.16 -23.90 -12.04
C THR A 74 -39.87 -23.40 -11.39
N SER A 75 -38.74 -23.69 -12.01
CA SER A 75 -37.47 -23.03 -11.72
C SER A 75 -37.00 -22.16 -12.88
N ASP A 76 -37.73 -22.16 -14.00
CA ASP A 76 -37.47 -21.32 -15.16
C ASP A 76 -38.25 -19.99 -15.05
N LEU A 77 -37.51 -18.90 -14.89
CA LEU A 77 -38.09 -17.55 -14.83
C LEU A 77 -38.76 -17.13 -16.16
N SER A 78 -38.48 -17.82 -17.26
CA SER A 78 -39.16 -17.64 -18.56
C SER A 78 -40.61 -18.08 -18.49
N GLU A 79 -40.85 -19.29 -17.97
CA GLU A 79 -42.19 -19.84 -17.76
C GLU A 79 -42.99 -18.98 -16.75
N ALA A 80 -42.32 -18.48 -15.71
CA ALA A 80 -42.94 -17.53 -14.78
C ALA A 80 -43.34 -16.20 -15.45
N THR A 81 -42.57 -15.76 -16.45
CA THR A 81 -42.90 -14.58 -17.26
C THR A 81 -44.10 -14.84 -18.17
N GLU A 82 -44.25 -16.05 -18.69
CA GLU A 82 -45.43 -16.47 -19.44
C GLU A 82 -46.68 -16.46 -18.55
N TRP A 83 -46.61 -17.05 -17.35
CA TRP A 83 -47.73 -17.01 -16.38
C TRP A 83 -48.17 -15.59 -16.03
N ARG A 84 -47.22 -14.64 -15.94
CA ARG A 84 -47.51 -13.22 -15.70
C ARG A 84 -48.31 -12.59 -16.85
N ASN A 85 -48.05 -12.99 -18.08
CA ASN A 85 -48.64 -12.38 -19.28
C ASN A 85 -49.93 -13.08 -19.74
N ASP A 86 -50.23 -14.24 -19.17
CA ASP A 86 -51.39 -15.05 -19.53
C ASP A 86 -52.66 -14.56 -18.82
N PRO A 87 -53.66 -14.03 -19.56
CA PRO A 87 -54.91 -13.56 -18.97
C PRO A 87 -55.79 -14.70 -18.39
N GLU A 88 -55.51 -15.96 -18.70
CA GLU A 88 -56.20 -17.11 -18.12
C GLU A 88 -55.66 -17.49 -16.73
N VAL A 89 -54.48 -16.98 -16.35
CA VAL A 89 -53.91 -17.16 -15.01
C VAL A 89 -54.54 -16.17 -14.04
N THR A 90 -55.57 -16.62 -13.34
CA THR A 90 -56.27 -15.84 -12.31
C THR A 90 -55.64 -15.98 -10.92
N GLN A 91 -54.67 -16.88 -10.76
CA GLN A 91 -53.93 -17.14 -9.52
C GLN A 91 -52.76 -16.16 -9.37
N SER A 92 -52.40 -15.81 -8.14
CA SER A 92 -51.19 -15.01 -7.89
C SER A 92 -49.92 -15.76 -8.33
N VAL A 93 -48.98 -15.03 -8.95
CA VAL A 93 -47.66 -15.55 -9.33
C VAL A 93 -46.62 -15.10 -8.31
N VAL A 94 -45.93 -16.05 -7.68
CA VAL A 94 -44.87 -15.79 -6.69
C VAL A 94 -43.52 -16.15 -7.30
N VAL A 95 -42.57 -15.23 -7.29
CA VAL A 95 -41.20 -15.45 -7.76
C VAL A 95 -40.24 -15.34 -6.59
N ILE A 96 -39.46 -16.39 -6.35
CA ILE A 96 -38.45 -16.48 -5.28
C ILE A 96 -37.07 -16.55 -5.94
N ALA A 97 -36.22 -15.59 -5.63
CA ALA A 97 -34.81 -15.60 -6.00
C ALA A 97 -33.94 -15.28 -4.78
N LEU A 98 -33.15 -16.26 -4.37
CA LEU A 98 -32.23 -16.16 -3.24
C LEU A 98 -30.78 -15.84 -3.68
N GLY A 99 -30.53 -15.73 -4.99
CA GLY A 99 -29.26 -15.36 -5.61
C GLY A 99 -29.43 -14.33 -6.73
N GLU A 100 -28.34 -13.99 -7.42
CA GLU A 100 -28.38 -13.10 -8.59
C GLU A 100 -29.00 -13.80 -9.81
N GLU A 101 -29.97 -13.15 -10.45
CA GLU A 101 -30.73 -13.70 -11.57
C GLU A 101 -31.04 -12.61 -12.61
N GLU A 102 -30.54 -12.77 -13.83
CA GLU A 102 -30.61 -11.75 -14.91
C GLU A 102 -32.06 -11.39 -15.30
N ARG A 103 -33.00 -12.35 -15.22
CA ARG A 103 -34.39 -12.18 -15.67
C ARG A 103 -35.32 -11.59 -14.63
N LEU A 104 -34.85 -11.24 -13.42
CA LEU A 104 -35.67 -10.64 -12.37
C LEU A 104 -36.25 -9.26 -12.74
N GLY A 105 -35.63 -8.54 -13.67
CA GLY A 105 -36.12 -7.25 -14.18
C GLY A 105 -37.52 -7.33 -14.79
N SER A 106 -37.91 -8.50 -15.31
CA SER A 106 -39.26 -8.76 -15.82
C SER A 106 -40.32 -8.65 -14.71
N PHE A 107 -39.98 -8.86 -13.44
CA PHE A 107 -40.96 -8.87 -12.35
C PHE A 107 -41.00 -7.54 -11.56
N HIS A 108 -40.47 -6.44 -12.10
CA HIS A 108 -40.44 -5.13 -11.41
C HIS A 108 -41.82 -4.59 -10.98
N ARG A 109 -42.91 -5.05 -11.60
CA ARG A 109 -44.29 -4.66 -11.25
C ARG A 109 -44.90 -5.54 -10.14
N PHE A 110 -44.24 -6.62 -9.76
CA PHE A 110 -44.69 -7.47 -8.66
C PHE A 110 -44.47 -6.76 -7.34
N THR A 111 -45.31 -7.11 -6.36
CA THR A 111 -45.16 -6.61 -5.00
C THR A 111 -43.91 -7.23 -4.39
N GLU A 112 -42.92 -6.40 -4.08
CA GLU A 112 -41.65 -6.86 -3.54
C GLU A 112 -41.77 -7.10 -2.03
N ILE A 113 -41.39 -8.29 -1.59
CA ILE A 113 -41.18 -8.62 -0.18
C ILE A 113 -39.70 -8.43 0.13
N ARG A 114 -39.41 -7.64 1.17
CA ARG A 114 -38.07 -7.40 1.70
C ARG A 114 -37.94 -7.93 3.12
N ASP A 115 -36.71 -7.96 3.63
CA ASP A 115 -36.42 -8.34 5.02
C ASP A 115 -37.20 -7.52 6.06
N ARG A 116 -37.54 -6.27 5.74
CA ARG A 116 -38.40 -5.44 6.57
C ARG A 116 -39.76 -6.09 6.83
N ASP A 117 -40.38 -6.67 5.79
CA ASP A 117 -41.73 -7.23 5.88
C ASP A 117 -41.72 -8.50 6.74
N ILE A 118 -40.70 -9.34 6.55
CA ILE A 118 -40.45 -10.54 7.36
C ILE A 118 -40.18 -10.16 8.82
N TYR A 119 -39.33 -9.15 9.06
CA TYR A 119 -39.02 -8.67 10.41
C TYR A 119 -40.29 -8.21 11.15
N LEU A 120 -41.12 -7.40 10.49
CA LEU A 120 -42.37 -6.91 11.07
C LEU A 120 -43.34 -8.04 11.37
N GLU A 121 -43.39 -9.08 10.52
CA GLU A 121 -44.21 -10.25 10.76
C GLU A 121 -43.76 -11.05 11.98
N ILE A 122 -42.44 -11.24 12.17
CA ILE A 122 -41.90 -11.90 13.36
C ILE A 122 -42.27 -11.11 14.63
N CYS A 123 -42.18 -9.78 14.60
CA CYS A 123 -42.63 -8.94 15.71
C CYS A 123 -44.13 -9.13 16.00
N ARG A 124 -44.98 -9.17 14.97
CA ARG A 124 -46.42 -9.43 15.11
C ARG A 124 -46.68 -10.79 15.77
N LEU A 125 -46.04 -11.85 15.27
CA LEU A 125 -46.15 -13.20 15.84
C LEU A 125 -45.70 -13.22 17.31
N ALA A 126 -44.66 -12.48 17.67
CA ALA A 126 -44.17 -12.40 19.05
C ALA A 126 -45.14 -11.68 19.99
N GLU A 127 -45.78 -10.60 19.54
CA GLU A 127 -46.84 -9.91 20.29
C GLU A 127 -48.02 -10.85 20.57
N GLU A 128 -48.40 -11.69 19.60
CA GLU A 128 -49.50 -12.65 19.72
C GLU A 128 -49.18 -13.86 20.63
N THR A 129 -47.92 -14.33 20.63
CA THR A 129 -47.57 -15.65 21.20
C THR A 129 -46.59 -15.63 22.37
N LEU A 130 -45.82 -14.55 22.56
CA LEU A 130 -44.67 -14.50 23.48
C LEU A 130 -44.68 -13.27 24.41
N CYS A 131 -45.82 -12.63 24.62
CA CYS A 131 -45.93 -11.43 25.45
C CYS A 131 -46.84 -11.63 26.68
N PRO A 132 -46.35 -12.24 27.77
CA PRO A 132 -47.18 -12.51 28.95
C PRO A 132 -47.49 -11.27 29.79
N ASN A 133 -46.79 -10.15 29.59
CA ASN A 133 -46.99 -8.91 30.35
C ASN A 133 -46.58 -7.67 29.50
N LYS A 134 -46.84 -6.47 30.04
CA LYS A 134 -46.56 -5.19 29.36
C LYS A 134 -45.08 -4.96 29.02
N VAL A 135 -44.14 -5.43 29.84
CA VAL A 135 -42.69 -5.24 29.61
C VAL A 135 -42.25 -5.95 28.33
N GLN A 136 -42.74 -7.16 28.09
CA GLN A 136 -42.45 -7.91 26.87
C GLN A 136 -43.11 -7.28 25.64
N ILE A 137 -44.35 -6.77 25.76
CA ILE A 137 -45.01 -6.00 24.69
C ILE A 137 -44.17 -4.76 24.33
N ASP A 138 -43.78 -3.99 25.34
CA ASP A 138 -42.98 -2.78 25.16
C ASP A 138 -41.59 -3.10 24.55
N TRP A 139 -41.01 -4.27 24.86
CA TRP A 139 -39.75 -4.72 24.27
C TRP A 139 -39.85 -5.04 22.78
N TRP A 140 -40.84 -5.84 22.38
CA TRP A 140 -41.06 -6.15 20.96
C TRP A 140 -41.45 -4.89 20.16
N SER A 141 -42.16 -3.94 20.78
CA SER A 141 -42.39 -2.60 20.23
C SER A 141 -41.10 -1.80 20.01
N VAL A 142 -40.13 -1.89 20.93
CA VAL A 142 -38.79 -1.29 20.74
C VAL A 142 -38.03 -1.95 19.59
N LEU A 143 -38.05 -3.28 19.48
CA LEU A 143 -37.41 -4.02 18.39
C LEU A 143 -37.99 -3.66 17.01
N ARG A 144 -39.26 -3.24 16.96
CA ARG A 144 -39.97 -2.80 15.76
C ARG A 144 -39.61 -1.37 15.32
N LYS A 145 -38.89 -0.59 16.13
CA LYS A 145 -38.44 0.76 15.74
C LYS A 145 -37.43 0.68 14.61
N VAL A 146 -37.55 1.58 13.62
CA VAL A 146 -36.68 1.59 12.42
C VAL A 146 -35.19 1.59 12.76
N ASP A 147 -34.79 2.36 13.78
CA ASP A 147 -33.37 2.44 14.20
C ASP A 147 -32.84 1.11 14.74
N VAL A 148 -33.69 0.31 15.39
CA VAL A 148 -33.34 -1.01 15.93
C VAL A 148 -33.43 -2.08 14.85
N MET A 149 -34.40 -1.99 13.93
CA MET A 149 -34.51 -2.90 12.78
C MET A 149 -33.29 -2.85 11.87
N ARG A 150 -32.69 -1.67 11.67
CA ARG A 150 -31.41 -1.53 10.92
C ARG A 150 -30.21 -2.17 11.62
N GLN A 151 -30.40 -2.53 12.88
CA GLN A 151 -29.36 -2.92 13.82
C GLN A 151 -29.48 -4.39 14.25
N VAL A 152 -30.56 -5.08 13.90
CA VAL A 152 -30.80 -6.49 14.22
C VAL A 152 -31.21 -7.19 12.92
N SER A 153 -30.46 -8.20 12.49
CA SER A 153 -30.80 -8.97 11.29
C SER A 153 -32.08 -9.79 11.50
N VAL A 154 -32.80 -10.08 10.41
CA VAL A 154 -34.00 -10.94 10.44
C VAL A 154 -33.67 -12.30 11.05
N PHE A 155 -32.50 -12.87 10.70
CA PHE A 155 -31.99 -14.12 11.26
C PHE A 155 -31.86 -14.08 12.79
N ARG A 156 -31.29 -13.00 13.35
CA ARG A 156 -31.14 -12.82 14.80
C ARG A 156 -32.46 -12.64 15.51
N LEU A 157 -33.37 -11.86 14.93
CA LEU A 157 -34.72 -11.69 15.47
C LEU A 157 -35.48 -13.03 15.49
N ALA A 158 -35.42 -13.80 14.40
CA ALA A 158 -36.02 -15.12 14.29
C ALA A 158 -35.42 -16.11 15.30
N SER A 159 -34.09 -16.09 15.46
CA SER A 159 -33.39 -16.90 16.46
C SER A 159 -33.87 -16.57 17.88
N TYR A 160 -34.02 -15.28 18.21
CA TYR A 160 -34.54 -14.84 19.50
C TYR A 160 -36.00 -15.28 19.70
N TYR A 161 -36.85 -15.11 18.69
CA TYR A 161 -38.25 -15.58 18.72
C TYR A 161 -38.33 -17.09 19.03
N LEU A 162 -37.58 -17.91 18.28
CA LEU A 162 -37.56 -19.37 18.48
C LEU A 162 -37.03 -19.77 19.85
N TYR A 163 -35.99 -19.09 20.33
CA TYR A 163 -35.46 -19.30 21.68
C TYR A 163 -36.55 -19.06 22.74
N LEU A 164 -37.29 -17.96 22.65
CA LEU A 164 -38.39 -17.66 23.58
C LEU A 164 -39.56 -18.63 23.42
N LYS A 165 -39.92 -19.02 22.20
CA LYS A 165 -40.97 -20.01 21.92
C LYS A 165 -40.66 -21.37 22.55
N SER A 166 -39.40 -21.79 22.52
CA SER A 166 -38.94 -23.02 23.19
C SER A 166 -39.05 -22.98 24.72
N LYS A 167 -39.14 -21.76 25.30
CA LYS A 167 -39.25 -21.49 26.74
C LYS A 167 -40.51 -20.70 27.08
N SER A 168 -41.61 -20.99 26.41
CA SER A 168 -42.88 -20.24 26.52
C SER A 168 -43.45 -20.13 27.94
N LYS A 169 -43.06 -21.00 28.88
CA LYS A 169 -43.48 -20.94 30.30
C LYS A 169 -42.65 -19.98 31.16
N GLN A 170 -41.49 -19.52 30.69
CA GLN A 170 -40.54 -18.69 31.42
C GLN A 170 -40.03 -17.54 30.54
N VAL A 171 -40.95 -16.91 29.81
CA VAL A 171 -40.59 -15.87 28.84
C VAL A 171 -39.81 -14.71 29.48
N PRO A 172 -40.15 -14.18 30.67
CA PRO A 172 -39.38 -13.07 31.27
C PRO A 172 -37.90 -13.41 31.54
N GLU A 173 -37.62 -14.59 32.10
CA GLU A 173 -36.25 -15.08 32.33
C GLU A 173 -35.54 -15.41 31.01
N ALA A 174 -36.26 -16.03 30.06
CA ALA A 174 -35.74 -16.31 28.73
C ALA A 174 -35.47 -15.02 27.94
N SER A 175 -36.23 -13.94 28.13
CA SER A 175 -35.99 -12.64 27.48
C SER A 175 -34.65 -12.05 27.90
N ARG A 176 -34.29 -12.17 29.20
CA ARG A 176 -32.98 -11.75 29.75
C ARG A 176 -31.84 -12.61 29.24
N ALA A 177 -31.99 -13.93 29.35
CA ALA A 177 -30.96 -14.88 28.97
C ALA A 177 -30.76 -14.93 27.45
N GLY A 178 -31.80 -14.67 26.65
CA GLY A 178 -31.78 -14.75 25.20
C GLY A 178 -31.27 -13.50 24.48
N LEU A 179 -30.91 -12.44 25.19
CA LEU A 179 -30.42 -11.18 24.58
C LEU A 179 -29.22 -11.41 23.64
N PHE A 180 -28.42 -12.45 23.87
CA PHE A 180 -27.30 -12.81 22.99
C PHE A 180 -27.72 -13.22 21.57
N HIS A 181 -28.93 -13.78 21.38
CA HIS A 181 -29.46 -14.06 20.04
C HIS A 181 -29.71 -12.78 19.23
N LEU A 182 -29.92 -11.65 19.90
CA LEU A 182 -30.05 -10.33 19.28
C LEU A 182 -28.69 -9.63 19.10
N GLY A 183 -27.59 -10.28 19.48
CA GLY A 183 -26.26 -9.70 19.45
C GLY A 183 -25.86 -8.89 20.67
N LEU A 184 -26.63 -8.91 21.76
CA LEU A 184 -26.37 -8.16 22.98
C LEU A 184 -25.72 -9.05 24.06
N LEU A 185 -25.22 -8.48 25.13
CA LEU A 185 -24.85 -9.23 26.32
C LEU A 185 -26.10 -9.60 27.14
N PRO A 186 -26.25 -10.86 27.60
CA PRO A 186 -27.20 -11.22 28.65
C PRO A 186 -27.12 -10.26 29.84
N SER A 187 -28.25 -9.90 30.41
CA SER A 187 -28.30 -8.91 31.49
C SER A 187 -29.47 -9.20 32.43
N LYS A 188 -29.18 -9.08 33.74
CA LYS A 188 -30.18 -9.25 34.80
C LYS A 188 -31.05 -7.99 34.91
N GLU A 189 -30.43 -6.84 34.74
CA GLU A 189 -31.00 -5.50 34.96
C GLU A 189 -31.71 -4.92 33.73
N PHE A 190 -31.52 -5.49 32.53
CA PHE A 190 -32.01 -4.92 31.26
C PHE A 190 -33.51 -4.56 31.24
N PHE A 191 -34.33 -5.32 31.96
CA PHE A 191 -35.78 -5.13 32.02
C PHE A 191 -36.25 -4.48 33.34
N GLU A 192 -35.35 -4.00 34.19
CA GLU A 192 -35.71 -3.25 35.40
C GLU A 192 -36.16 -1.82 35.03
N HIS A 193 -37.26 -1.36 35.62
CA HIS A 193 -37.90 -0.06 35.30
C HIS A 193 -38.24 0.13 33.80
N ALA A 194 -38.77 -0.92 33.17
CA ALA A 194 -38.99 -0.99 31.73
C ALA A 194 -40.15 -0.12 31.20
N SER A 195 -39.83 1.10 30.77
CA SER A 195 -40.63 1.86 29.79
C SER A 195 -40.02 1.70 28.38
N PRO A 196 -40.77 1.91 27.29
CA PRO A 196 -40.22 1.83 25.93
C PRO A 196 -39.00 2.74 25.69
N ALA A 197 -38.93 3.89 26.37
CA ALA A 197 -37.78 4.79 26.30
C ALA A 197 -36.57 4.23 27.07
N GLN A 198 -36.79 3.66 28.25
CA GLN A 198 -35.73 3.06 29.05
C GLN A 198 -35.19 1.77 28.40
N LEU A 199 -36.05 0.92 27.85
CA LEU A 199 -35.64 -0.28 27.11
C LEU A 199 -34.78 0.05 25.88
N LEU A 200 -35.11 1.13 25.16
CA LEU A 200 -34.28 1.61 24.06
C LEU A 200 -32.91 2.12 24.55
N ARG A 201 -32.85 2.81 25.69
CA ARG A 201 -31.56 3.23 26.30
C ARG A 201 -30.74 2.02 26.75
N ASN A 202 -31.38 1.03 27.37
CA ASN A 202 -30.74 -0.20 27.82
C ASN A 202 -30.19 -0.99 26.62
N TYR A 203 -30.95 -1.05 25.52
CA TYR A 203 -30.49 -1.60 24.25
C TYR A 203 -29.25 -0.89 23.73
N GLN A 204 -29.28 0.45 23.64
CA GLN A 204 -28.15 1.25 23.16
C GLN A 204 -26.91 1.10 24.04
N ALA A 205 -27.06 1.15 25.37
CA ALA A 205 -25.96 1.00 26.31
C ALA A 205 -25.34 -0.40 26.25
N ASN A 206 -26.16 -1.45 26.19
CA ASN A 206 -25.68 -2.81 26.05
C ASN A 206 -24.97 -3.03 24.70
N ARG A 207 -25.53 -2.49 23.62
CA ARG A 207 -24.90 -2.53 22.29
C ARG A 207 -23.56 -1.79 22.29
N GLN A 208 -23.47 -0.62 22.90
CA GLN A 208 -22.21 0.11 23.05
C GLN A 208 -21.17 -0.70 23.83
N LEU A 209 -21.58 -1.33 24.93
CA LEU A 209 -20.70 -2.17 25.73
C LEU A 209 -20.22 -3.40 24.94
N THR A 210 -21.13 -4.05 24.21
CA THR A 210 -20.84 -5.19 23.33
C THR A 210 -19.86 -4.77 22.23
N ASN A 211 -20.12 -3.65 21.55
CA ASN A 211 -19.24 -3.09 20.53
C ASN A 211 -17.83 -2.79 21.09
N ARG A 212 -17.70 -2.34 22.33
CA ARG A 212 -16.39 -2.06 22.95
C ARG A 212 -15.58 -3.32 23.22
N ILE A 213 -16.19 -4.39 23.72
CA ILE A 213 -15.48 -5.66 23.91
C ILE A 213 -15.26 -6.43 22.59
N GLU A 214 -16.08 -6.13 21.59
CA GLU A 214 -15.88 -6.56 20.23
C GLU A 214 -14.68 -5.82 19.61
N ILE A 215 -14.69 -4.49 19.55
CA ILE A 215 -13.58 -3.72 18.96
C ILE A 215 -12.28 -3.91 19.77
N LEU A 216 -12.36 -3.79 21.09
CA LEU A 216 -11.28 -3.99 22.05
C LEU A 216 -9.98 -3.25 21.65
N SER A 217 -10.07 -1.93 21.51
CA SER A 217 -8.92 -1.06 21.21
C SER A 217 -7.82 -1.20 22.26
N ASN A 218 -6.61 -0.74 21.96
CA ASN A 218 -5.50 -0.74 22.92
C ASN A 218 -5.88 0.02 24.21
N ALA A 219 -6.56 1.17 24.07
CA ALA A 219 -7.08 1.92 25.21
C ALA A 219 -8.09 1.13 26.05
N ASP A 220 -8.93 0.31 25.42
CA ASP A 220 -9.89 -0.53 26.12
C ASP A 220 -9.22 -1.75 26.77
N ARG A 221 -8.20 -2.37 26.14
CA ARG A 221 -7.37 -3.41 26.78
C ARG A 221 -6.68 -2.90 28.04
N ASP A 222 -6.10 -1.70 27.97
CA ASP A 222 -5.46 -1.07 29.12
C ASP A 222 -6.45 -0.70 30.21
N ARG A 223 -7.67 -0.28 29.85
CA ARG A 223 -8.75 -0.07 30.83
C ARG A 223 -9.14 -1.37 31.52
N LEU A 224 -9.30 -2.46 30.77
CA LEU A 224 -9.66 -3.76 31.34
C LEU A 224 -8.56 -4.32 32.25
N ASN A 225 -7.30 -4.26 31.82
CA ASN A 225 -6.16 -4.68 32.64
C ASN A 225 -6.06 -3.82 33.92
N ARG A 226 -6.22 -2.50 33.82
CA ARG A 226 -6.29 -1.62 34.99
C ARG A 226 -7.47 -1.92 35.90
N GLY A 227 -8.63 -2.27 35.34
CA GLY A 227 -9.80 -2.68 36.12
C GLY A 227 -9.52 -3.92 36.96
N VAL A 228 -8.75 -4.87 36.44
CA VAL A 228 -8.29 -6.06 37.18
C VAL A 228 -7.22 -5.70 38.21
N GLU A 229 -6.29 -4.81 37.89
CA GLU A 229 -5.21 -4.40 38.79
C GLU A 229 -5.68 -3.53 39.96
N ALA A 230 -6.73 -2.72 39.75
CA ALA A 230 -7.29 -1.82 40.75
C ALA A 230 -8.28 -2.50 41.72
N ALA A 231 -8.62 -3.77 41.48
CA ALA A 231 -9.55 -4.53 42.31
C ALA A 231 -8.93 -5.03 43.61
N SER A 232 -9.77 -5.29 44.61
CA SER A 232 -9.35 -5.91 45.88
C SER A 232 -8.74 -7.30 45.63
N GLU A 233 -7.82 -7.75 46.48
CA GLU A 233 -7.23 -9.10 46.34
C GLU A 233 -8.26 -10.24 46.45
N GLU A 234 -9.42 -9.99 47.07
CA GLU A 234 -10.55 -10.93 47.12
C GLU A 234 -11.31 -11.01 45.77
N ASP A 235 -11.47 -9.88 45.05
CA ASP A 235 -12.25 -9.80 43.80
C ASP A 235 -11.42 -10.08 42.53
N LYS A 236 -10.10 -9.93 42.62
CA LYS A 236 -9.13 -10.05 41.52
C LYS A 236 -9.20 -11.39 40.75
N PRO A 237 -9.35 -12.57 41.39
CA PRO A 237 -9.50 -13.83 40.66
C PRO A 237 -10.78 -13.88 39.80
N GLY A 238 -11.88 -13.30 40.30
CA GLY A 238 -13.14 -13.22 39.59
C GLY A 238 -13.05 -12.33 38.35
N LEU A 239 -12.49 -11.13 38.49
CA LEU A 239 -12.32 -10.18 37.37
C LEU A 239 -11.34 -10.70 36.32
N ARG A 240 -10.28 -11.42 36.70
CA ARG A 240 -9.39 -12.12 35.75
C ARG A 240 -10.13 -13.17 34.93
N SER A 241 -11.05 -13.91 35.55
CA SER A 241 -11.88 -14.89 34.85
C SER A 241 -12.79 -14.22 33.82
N ILE A 242 -13.43 -13.10 34.20
CA ILE A 242 -14.30 -12.33 33.31
C ILE A 242 -13.48 -11.75 32.14
N LEU A 243 -12.32 -11.15 32.41
CA LEU A 243 -11.40 -10.67 31.37
C LEU A 243 -11.00 -11.79 30.40
N GLY A 244 -10.70 -12.98 30.91
CA GLY A 244 -10.40 -14.16 30.09
C GLY A 244 -11.55 -14.53 29.14
N LYS A 245 -12.80 -14.46 29.62
CA LYS A 245 -14.01 -14.68 28.80
C LYS A 245 -14.22 -13.57 27.77
N VAL A 246 -13.99 -12.31 28.13
CA VAL A 246 -14.04 -11.16 27.21
C VAL A 246 -13.02 -11.33 26.08
N LEU A 247 -11.76 -11.68 26.41
CA LEU A 247 -10.73 -11.96 25.41
C LEU A 247 -11.03 -13.20 24.57
N LYS A 248 -11.71 -14.20 25.13
CA LYS A 248 -12.17 -15.37 24.37
C LYS A 248 -13.26 -14.97 23.36
N TYR A 249 -14.26 -14.22 23.79
CA TYR A 249 -15.33 -13.72 22.95
C TYR A 249 -14.81 -12.78 21.85
N ASN A 250 -13.94 -11.84 22.20
CA ASN A 250 -13.28 -10.94 21.24
C ASN A 250 -12.58 -11.72 20.11
N ARG A 251 -11.97 -12.86 20.43
CA ARG A 251 -11.28 -13.73 19.46
C ARG A 251 -12.23 -14.62 18.66
N SER A 252 -13.31 -15.10 19.26
CA SER A 252 -14.19 -16.09 18.63
C SER A 252 -15.36 -15.48 17.89
N GLY A 253 -15.87 -14.32 18.32
CA GLY A 253 -17.10 -13.70 17.82
C GLY A 253 -18.36 -14.58 17.97
N GLY A 254 -18.26 -15.70 18.70
CA GLY A 254 -19.27 -16.75 18.72
C GLY A 254 -20.36 -16.48 19.76
N ASP A 255 -21.61 -16.77 19.41
CA ASP A 255 -22.77 -16.58 20.28
C ASP A 255 -22.68 -17.37 21.59
N ASN A 256 -22.04 -18.55 21.58
CA ASN A 256 -21.83 -19.35 22.78
C ASN A 256 -20.89 -18.66 23.79
N ASP A 257 -19.88 -17.94 23.30
CA ASP A 257 -18.97 -17.19 24.16
C ASP A 257 -19.60 -15.86 24.62
N ARG A 258 -20.50 -15.28 23.81
CA ARG A 258 -21.33 -14.13 24.18
C ARG A 258 -22.33 -14.49 25.28
N ALA A 259 -22.96 -15.66 25.19
CA ALA A 259 -24.03 -16.11 26.09
C ALA A 259 -23.59 -16.26 27.55
N VAL A 260 -22.28 -16.37 27.81
CA VAL A 260 -21.71 -16.53 29.16
C VAL A 260 -21.18 -15.22 29.76
N LEU A 261 -21.30 -14.10 29.04
CA LEU A 261 -20.85 -12.76 29.47
C LEU A 261 -22.04 -11.93 29.93
N LEU A 262 -22.15 -11.67 31.24
CA LEU A 262 -23.17 -10.75 31.76
C LEU A 262 -22.74 -9.30 31.52
N ALA A 263 -23.68 -8.46 31.09
CA ALA A 263 -23.43 -7.05 30.80
C ALA A 263 -22.90 -6.30 32.03
N GLU A 264 -23.42 -6.64 33.22
CA GLU A 264 -23.03 -6.01 34.48
C GLU A 264 -21.56 -6.32 34.83
N ASP A 265 -21.15 -7.58 34.66
CA ASP A 265 -19.78 -8.05 34.90
C ASP A 265 -18.77 -7.36 33.97
N VAL A 266 -19.13 -7.20 32.69
CA VAL A 266 -18.30 -6.52 31.70
C VAL A 266 -18.22 -5.03 31.96
N LYS A 267 -19.34 -4.40 32.37
CA LYS A 267 -19.38 -2.96 32.68
C LYS A 267 -18.47 -2.64 33.87
N ALA A 268 -18.48 -3.47 34.91
CA ALA A 268 -17.62 -3.31 36.09
C ALA A 268 -16.12 -3.28 35.75
N LEU A 269 -15.67 -4.03 34.73
CA LEU A 269 -14.28 -4.00 34.26
C LEU A 269 -13.86 -2.66 33.62
N PHE A 270 -14.81 -1.85 33.14
CA PHE A 270 -14.54 -0.59 32.45
C PHE A 270 -14.58 0.66 33.35
N GLU A 271 -15.06 0.56 34.59
CA GLU A 271 -15.30 1.73 35.46
C GLU A 271 -14.05 2.22 36.23
N ALA A 272 -12.86 1.64 35.99
CA ALA A 272 -11.60 2.10 36.59
C ALA A 272 -11.04 3.39 35.92
N LYS A 273 -10.74 4.42 36.75
CA LYS A 273 -10.35 5.77 36.29
C LYS A 273 -8.92 5.86 35.73
N LYS A 274 -8.77 6.70 34.70
CA LYS A 274 -7.57 6.94 33.86
C LYS A 274 -6.45 7.67 34.64
N LYS A 275 -5.19 7.29 34.40
CA LYS A 275 -4.00 8.14 34.61
C LYS A 275 -3.62 8.76 33.26
N VAL A 276 -3.20 10.02 33.27
CA VAL A 276 -2.88 10.84 32.09
C VAL A 276 -1.58 10.35 31.44
N GLU A 277 -1.60 10.22 30.11
CA GLU A 277 -0.44 9.88 29.26
C GLU A 277 0.54 11.05 29.19
N LYS A 278 1.84 10.72 29.08
CA LYS A 278 2.92 11.70 28.86
C LYS A 278 2.81 12.32 27.45
N PRO A 279 3.33 13.54 27.23
CA PRO A 279 3.28 14.18 25.92
C PRO A 279 4.12 13.39 24.91
N LYS A 280 3.58 13.16 23.71
CA LYS A 280 4.34 12.68 22.55
C LYS A 280 5.36 13.74 22.15
N SER A 281 6.57 13.33 21.81
CA SER A 281 7.56 14.16 21.10
C SER A 281 6.96 14.67 19.79
N SER A 282 7.43 15.83 19.32
CA SER A 282 7.09 16.33 17.99
C SER A 282 7.47 15.30 16.94
N ARG A 283 6.55 15.03 16.00
CA ARG A 283 6.79 14.09 14.90
C ARG A 283 7.76 14.74 13.91
N SER A 284 8.89 14.10 13.63
CA SER A 284 9.83 14.61 12.62
C SER A 284 9.34 14.25 11.21
N ILE A 285 9.49 15.19 10.26
CA ILE A 285 9.20 14.97 8.84
C ILE A 285 10.42 15.42 7.99
N PRO A 286 10.66 14.81 6.81
CA PRO A 286 11.72 15.28 5.91
C PRO A 286 11.51 16.73 5.47
N ILE A 287 12.59 17.49 5.32
CA ILE A 287 12.54 18.89 4.88
C ILE A 287 11.89 19.05 3.50
N GLU A 288 12.09 18.08 2.60
CA GLU A 288 11.50 18.08 1.26
C GLU A 288 9.96 18.00 1.34
N ARG A 289 9.43 17.14 2.22
CA ARG A 289 8.00 17.01 2.51
C ARG A 289 7.43 18.30 3.08
N ALA A 290 8.10 18.90 4.06
CA ALA A 290 7.71 20.19 4.62
C ALA A 290 7.66 21.28 3.54
N GLY A 291 8.67 21.32 2.66
CA GLY A 291 8.71 22.23 1.52
C GLY A 291 7.53 22.06 0.57
N ILE A 292 7.22 20.83 0.16
CA ILE A 292 6.09 20.55 -0.73
C ILE A 292 4.77 20.98 -0.08
N ASP A 293 4.57 20.67 1.20
CA ASP A 293 3.38 21.08 1.94
C ASP A 293 3.24 22.60 1.98
N ALA A 294 4.34 23.33 2.19
CA ALA A 294 4.34 24.79 2.18
C ALA A 294 4.03 25.36 0.78
N ILE A 295 4.50 24.73 -0.32
CA ILE A 295 4.11 25.11 -1.69
C ILE A 295 2.58 24.97 -1.89
N LEU A 296 2.04 23.81 -1.50
CA LEU A 296 0.62 23.46 -1.64
C LEU A 296 -0.30 24.29 -0.72
N GLY A 297 0.18 24.62 0.47
CA GLY A 297 -0.47 25.51 1.43
C GLY A 297 -0.40 26.98 1.03
N GLY A 298 0.56 27.33 0.15
CA GLY A 298 0.84 28.71 -0.22
C GLY A 298 1.55 29.52 0.86
N ASP A 299 2.26 28.84 1.75
CA ASP A 299 3.05 29.44 2.83
C ASP A 299 4.44 29.81 2.31
N ASP A 300 4.50 30.95 1.60
CA ASP A 300 5.76 31.47 1.05
C ASP A 300 6.76 31.85 2.18
N ASP A 301 6.29 32.11 3.41
CA ASP A 301 7.14 32.46 4.56
C ASP A 301 7.82 31.21 5.14
N GLU A 302 7.07 30.12 5.38
CA GLU A 302 7.63 28.83 5.79
C GLU A 302 8.64 28.31 4.75
N LEU A 303 8.32 28.41 3.45
CA LEU A 303 9.26 28.06 2.37
C LEU A 303 10.56 28.86 2.42
N THR A 304 10.48 30.16 2.69
CA THR A 304 11.65 31.02 2.78
C THR A 304 12.51 30.61 3.97
N GLN A 305 11.90 30.36 5.13
CA GLN A 305 12.60 29.90 6.34
C GLN A 305 13.28 28.54 6.15
N LEU A 306 12.59 27.57 5.53
CA LEU A 306 13.17 26.26 5.20
C LEU A 306 14.39 26.41 4.30
N GLY A 307 14.29 27.23 3.25
CA GLY A 307 15.38 27.47 2.31
C GLY A 307 16.57 28.20 2.94
N GLU A 308 16.34 29.23 3.76
CA GLU A 308 17.39 29.94 4.51
C GLU A 308 18.10 29.01 5.48
N LYS A 309 17.34 28.24 6.28
CA LYS A 309 17.90 27.28 7.23
C LYS A 309 18.77 26.23 6.53
N LEU A 310 18.30 25.67 5.41
CA LEU A 310 19.06 24.72 4.62
C LEU A 310 20.39 25.32 4.13
N ARG A 311 20.35 26.53 3.55
CA ARG A 311 21.55 27.23 3.04
C ARG A 311 22.52 27.59 4.16
N ASP A 312 22.01 28.04 5.31
CA ASP A 312 22.84 28.40 6.47
C ASP A 312 23.50 27.18 7.10
N THR A 313 22.80 26.05 7.22
CA THR A 313 23.42 24.80 7.68
C THR A 313 24.50 24.32 6.71
N ILE A 314 24.27 24.39 5.39
CA ILE A 314 25.27 24.02 4.38
C ILE A 314 26.51 24.93 4.42
N LYS A 315 26.35 26.22 4.74
CA LYS A 315 27.48 27.16 4.82
C LYS A 315 28.34 27.00 6.07
N ASN A 316 27.76 26.52 7.17
CA ASN A 316 28.37 26.60 8.49
C ASN A 316 28.86 25.25 9.05
N PHE A 317 28.75 24.14 8.33
CA PHE A 317 29.16 22.84 8.85
C PHE A 317 30.68 22.59 8.70
N GLU A 318 31.27 21.92 9.69
CA GLU A 318 32.68 21.53 9.69
C GLU A 318 32.89 20.19 8.95
N GLU A 319 34.06 20.00 8.32
CA GLU A 319 34.33 18.84 7.43
C GLU A 319 34.12 17.45 8.07
N ASN A 320 34.19 17.33 9.39
CA ASN A 320 34.05 16.07 10.13
C ASN A 320 32.67 15.87 10.78
N GLU A 321 31.76 16.82 10.65
CA GLU A 321 30.40 16.68 11.16
C GLU A 321 29.46 16.25 10.04
N THR A 322 28.49 15.39 10.34
CA THR A 322 27.34 15.18 9.46
C THR A 322 26.23 16.13 9.91
N PRO A 323 26.10 17.33 9.34
CA PRO A 323 25.18 18.31 9.86
C PRO A 323 23.74 17.85 9.58
N ASN A 324 22.88 18.09 10.58
CA ASN A 324 21.46 17.85 10.47
C ASN A 324 20.73 19.19 10.46
N VAL A 325 19.91 19.42 9.44
CA VAL A 325 18.94 20.50 9.44
C VAL A 325 17.82 20.09 10.40
N ALA A 326 17.48 20.96 11.34
CA ALA A 326 16.31 20.80 12.19
C ALA A 326 15.61 22.17 12.31
N LEU A 327 14.33 22.21 11.94
CA LEU A 327 13.49 23.41 12.02
C LEU A 327 12.11 23.03 12.55
N ASP A 328 11.72 23.64 13.67
CA ASP A 328 10.35 23.53 14.17
C ASP A 328 9.41 24.33 13.28
N LEU A 329 8.37 23.69 12.76
CA LEU A 329 7.42 24.32 11.86
C LEU A 329 6.45 25.19 12.67
N THR A 330 6.40 26.48 12.38
CA THR A 330 5.78 27.49 13.24
C THR A 330 4.27 27.28 13.45
N ASN A 331 3.61 26.59 12.51
CA ASN A 331 2.18 26.28 12.52
C ASN A 331 1.85 24.78 12.62
N ARG A 332 2.84 23.91 12.86
CA ARG A 332 2.66 22.45 12.90
C ARG A 332 3.33 21.86 14.14
N SER A 333 2.80 20.75 14.66
CA SER A 333 3.45 20.02 15.78
C SER A 333 4.64 19.16 15.32
N GLU A 334 5.25 19.52 14.20
CA GLU A 334 6.21 18.72 13.47
C GLU A 334 7.53 19.48 13.30
N GLN A 335 8.63 18.73 13.21
CA GLN A 335 9.97 19.28 12.98
C GLN A 335 10.50 18.80 11.64
N ALA A 336 10.83 19.74 10.74
CA ALA A 336 11.43 19.46 9.45
C ALA A 336 12.92 19.12 9.63
N THR A 337 13.36 17.97 9.08
CA THR A 337 14.75 17.49 9.22
C THR A 337 15.39 17.09 7.90
N ALA A 338 16.72 17.24 7.81
CA ALA A 338 17.50 16.81 6.65
C ALA A 338 18.95 16.51 7.03
N ARG A 339 19.43 15.32 6.66
CA ARG A 339 20.83 14.95 6.81
C ARG A 339 21.61 15.36 5.57
N ILE A 340 22.72 16.08 5.73
CA ILE A 340 23.57 16.48 4.61
C ILE A 340 24.80 15.57 4.59
N PRO A 341 24.97 14.70 3.57
CA PRO A 341 26.14 13.84 3.49
C PRO A 341 27.41 14.66 3.19
N PRO A 342 28.44 14.67 4.04
CA PRO A 342 29.65 15.48 3.81
C PRO A 342 30.35 15.10 2.51
N LEU A 343 30.44 13.79 2.21
CA LEU A 343 31.03 13.27 0.98
C LEU A 343 30.37 13.86 -0.28
N LEU A 344 29.05 14.01 -0.27
CA LEU A 344 28.30 14.59 -1.38
C LEU A 344 28.70 16.07 -1.59
N VAL A 345 28.82 16.83 -0.51
CA VAL A 345 29.24 18.25 -0.58
C VAL A 345 30.64 18.37 -1.17
N ARG A 346 31.60 17.54 -0.72
CA ARG A 346 32.97 17.52 -1.23
C ARG A 346 33.03 17.23 -2.73
N VAL A 347 32.32 16.18 -3.18
CA VAL A 347 32.26 15.81 -4.59
C VAL A 347 31.71 16.96 -5.43
N LEU A 348 30.56 17.52 -5.04
CA LEU A 348 29.91 18.58 -5.81
C LEU A 348 30.77 19.85 -5.86
N ALA A 349 31.40 20.24 -4.75
CA ALA A 349 32.29 21.40 -4.70
C ALA A 349 33.49 21.28 -5.65
N ARG A 350 34.00 20.06 -5.86
CA ARG A 350 35.14 19.78 -6.76
C ARG A 350 34.75 19.60 -8.23
N THR A 351 33.50 19.25 -8.50
CA THR A 351 33.06 18.85 -9.85
C THR A 351 32.07 19.80 -10.52
N ILE A 352 31.38 20.65 -9.75
CA ILE A 352 30.32 21.52 -10.25
C ILE A 352 30.63 22.97 -9.90
N SER A 353 30.78 23.80 -10.94
CA SER A 353 30.91 25.25 -10.84
C SER A 353 30.36 25.90 -12.12
N ALA A 354 30.49 27.21 -12.28
CA ALA A 354 30.11 27.89 -13.52
C ALA A 354 30.81 27.30 -14.76
N ASP A 355 32.07 26.87 -14.61
CA ASP A 355 32.90 26.34 -15.69
C ASP A 355 33.10 24.82 -15.65
N LEU A 356 32.78 24.16 -14.53
CA LEU A 356 32.92 22.71 -14.36
C LEU A 356 31.56 22.02 -14.47
N PHE A 357 31.44 21.11 -15.45
CA PHE A 357 30.23 20.38 -15.81
C PHE A 357 30.33 18.90 -15.40
N GLY A 358 30.99 18.63 -14.26
CA GLY A 358 31.34 17.29 -13.83
C GLY A 358 32.81 16.94 -14.14
N GLY A 359 33.08 15.65 -14.26
CA GLY A 359 34.43 15.17 -14.53
C GLY A 359 34.59 13.69 -14.22
N LYS A 360 35.84 13.24 -14.28
CA LYS A 360 36.23 11.85 -14.07
C LYS A 360 37.27 11.74 -12.96
N PHE A 361 37.00 10.92 -11.96
CA PHE A 361 37.96 10.47 -10.96
C PHE A 361 38.54 9.12 -11.36
N SER A 362 39.84 8.94 -11.17
CA SER A 362 40.53 7.66 -11.34
C SER A 362 41.06 7.21 -9.97
N SER A 363 40.46 6.14 -9.44
CA SER A 363 40.72 5.59 -8.10
C SER A 363 40.99 4.08 -8.22
N PRO A 364 42.17 3.68 -8.75
CA PRO A 364 42.46 2.27 -9.02
C PRO A 364 42.57 1.40 -7.75
N ASN A 365 42.69 2.01 -6.57
CA ASN A 365 42.77 1.32 -5.28
C ASN A 365 41.39 1.07 -4.64
N SER A 366 40.32 1.65 -5.19
CA SER A 366 38.96 1.50 -4.69
C SER A 366 38.21 0.47 -5.52
N GLU A 367 37.43 -0.41 -4.89
CA GLU A 367 36.57 -1.38 -5.58
C GLU A 367 35.12 -0.89 -5.73
N THR A 368 34.62 -0.08 -4.78
CA THR A 368 33.22 0.40 -4.74
C THR A 368 33.10 1.91 -4.92
N LEU A 369 31.87 2.42 -5.10
CA LEU A 369 31.63 3.86 -5.20
C LEU A 369 31.97 4.55 -3.88
N GLU A 370 31.53 3.96 -2.77
CA GLU A 370 31.74 4.48 -1.42
C GLU A 370 33.23 4.60 -1.10
N ALA A 371 34.01 3.55 -1.41
CA ALA A 371 35.45 3.59 -1.24
C ALA A 371 36.15 4.62 -2.14
N ALA A 372 35.59 4.91 -3.32
CA ALA A 372 36.11 5.97 -4.20
C ALA A 372 35.72 7.38 -3.70
N LEU A 373 34.55 7.52 -3.06
CA LEU A 373 34.10 8.76 -2.42
C LEU A 373 34.90 9.08 -1.16
N ASP A 374 35.30 8.06 -0.40
CA ASP A 374 36.17 8.23 0.77
C ASP A 374 37.58 8.68 0.37
N ASP A 375 38.10 8.15 -0.75
CA ASP A 375 39.47 8.40 -1.25
C ASP A 375 39.58 9.56 -2.28
N LEU A 376 38.62 10.49 -2.29
CA LEU A 376 38.58 11.58 -3.29
C LEU A 376 39.84 12.44 -3.35
N ASP A 377 40.51 12.65 -2.21
CA ASP A 377 41.66 13.54 -2.12
C ASP A 377 42.91 12.95 -2.79
N ASN A 378 43.01 11.63 -2.86
CA ASN A 378 44.11 10.92 -3.50
C ASN A 378 43.80 10.54 -4.96
N ALA A 379 42.54 10.70 -5.40
CA ALA A 379 42.10 10.35 -6.74
C ALA A 379 42.55 11.35 -7.82
N ASP A 380 42.99 10.83 -8.96
CA ASP A 380 43.32 11.64 -10.14
C ASP A 380 42.03 12.19 -10.76
N PHE A 381 41.90 13.51 -10.86
CA PHE A 381 40.69 14.17 -11.35
C PHE A 381 40.90 14.84 -12.72
N THR A 382 40.06 14.46 -13.69
CA THR A 382 39.99 15.09 -15.01
C THR A 382 38.66 15.86 -15.15
N PRO A 383 38.68 17.20 -15.19
CA PRO A 383 37.46 17.99 -15.23
C PRO A 383 36.77 17.98 -16.60
N PHE A 384 35.44 17.99 -16.63
CA PHE A 384 34.65 18.34 -17.81
C PHE A 384 34.46 19.86 -17.85
N SER A 385 35.48 20.56 -18.33
CA SER A 385 35.53 22.01 -18.39
C SER A 385 34.74 22.58 -19.58
N SER A 386 34.07 23.72 -19.37
CA SER A 386 33.51 24.55 -20.44
C SER A 386 34.61 25.06 -21.38
N GLN A 387 35.78 25.39 -20.82
CA GLN A 387 36.92 25.96 -21.54
C GLN A 387 37.94 24.90 -21.95
N GLY A 388 38.53 25.07 -23.14
CA GLY A 388 39.60 24.22 -23.68
C GLY A 388 39.38 23.82 -25.13
N GLU A 389 40.43 23.47 -25.86
CA GLU A 389 40.30 23.13 -27.29
C GLU A 389 39.39 21.91 -27.53
N LYS A 390 39.40 20.94 -26.61
CA LYS A 390 38.61 19.70 -26.69
C LYS A 390 37.27 19.74 -25.95
N SER A 391 36.92 20.86 -25.31
CA SER A 391 35.63 21.02 -24.61
C SER A 391 34.47 21.20 -25.60
N CYS A 392 33.22 21.06 -25.12
CA CYS A 392 32.02 21.41 -25.89
C CYS A 392 32.12 22.79 -26.54
N GLN A 393 32.48 23.82 -25.76
CA GLN A 393 32.59 25.19 -26.27
C GLN A 393 33.68 25.32 -27.33
N GLY A 394 34.87 24.74 -27.09
CA GLY A 394 35.98 24.80 -28.05
C GLY A 394 35.68 24.04 -29.34
N LEU A 395 34.94 22.94 -29.27
CA LEU A 395 34.46 22.20 -30.43
C LEU A 395 33.42 23.01 -31.21
N LEU A 396 32.38 23.52 -30.54
CA LEU A 396 31.33 24.32 -31.17
C LEU A 396 31.90 25.56 -31.85
N LYS A 397 32.80 26.28 -31.16
CA LYS A 397 33.47 27.45 -31.72
C LYS A 397 34.22 27.11 -33.01
N ARG A 398 35.01 26.03 -33.02
CA ARG A 398 35.72 25.58 -34.23
C ARG A 398 34.80 25.16 -35.37
N ILE A 399 33.69 24.49 -35.06
CA ILE A 399 32.70 24.07 -36.05
C ILE A 399 32.01 25.27 -36.69
N VAL A 400 31.68 26.30 -35.90
CA VAL A 400 31.12 27.56 -36.39
C VAL A 400 32.14 28.38 -37.18
N GLU A 401 33.39 28.48 -36.72
CA GLU A 401 34.48 29.14 -37.47
C GLU A 401 34.76 28.46 -38.81
N ALA A 402 34.61 27.14 -38.86
CA ALA A 402 34.69 26.34 -40.09
C ALA A 402 33.44 26.45 -40.98
N LYS A 403 32.43 27.24 -40.59
CA LYS A 403 31.15 27.45 -41.30
C LYS A 403 30.36 26.16 -41.52
N LEU A 404 30.50 25.19 -40.63
CA LEU A 404 29.75 23.94 -40.65
C LEU A 404 28.41 24.04 -39.91
N LEU A 405 28.31 25.01 -38.99
CA LEU A 405 27.11 25.40 -38.28
C LEU A 405 26.95 26.93 -38.32
N GLU A 406 25.72 27.39 -38.24
CA GLU A 406 25.39 28.81 -38.16
C GLU A 406 25.79 29.38 -36.79
N PRO A 407 26.26 30.65 -36.71
CA PRO A 407 26.72 31.27 -35.45
C PRO A 407 25.68 31.26 -34.32
N GLU A 408 24.40 31.22 -34.65
CA GLU A 408 23.28 31.15 -33.70
C GLU A 408 23.37 29.93 -32.78
N VAL A 409 23.90 28.79 -33.25
CA VAL A 409 24.06 27.58 -32.44
C VAL A 409 25.08 27.79 -31.31
N TYR A 410 26.14 28.56 -31.55
CA TYR A 410 27.07 28.94 -30.49
C TYR A 410 26.43 29.91 -29.50
N GLY A 411 25.57 30.83 -29.96
CA GLY A 411 24.77 31.69 -29.09
C GLY A 411 23.81 30.90 -28.19
N MET A 412 23.24 29.79 -28.67
CA MET A 412 22.44 28.87 -27.86
C MET A 412 23.26 28.21 -26.74
N TRP A 413 24.51 27.81 -27.03
CA TRP A 413 25.44 27.32 -26.01
C TRP A 413 25.73 28.38 -24.93
N GLU A 414 26.00 29.63 -25.33
CA GLU A 414 26.25 30.73 -24.38
C GLU A 414 25.03 31.00 -23.48
N ALA A 415 23.81 30.94 -24.05
CA ALA A 415 22.58 31.08 -23.28
C ALA A 415 22.41 29.94 -22.26
N PHE A 416 22.65 28.70 -22.68
CA PHE A 416 22.65 27.51 -21.82
C PHE A 416 23.67 27.61 -20.68
N ALA A 417 24.94 27.89 -21.00
CA ALA A 417 26.02 27.99 -20.02
C ALA A 417 25.76 29.10 -19.00
N LYS A 418 25.25 30.25 -19.45
CA LYS A 418 24.88 31.36 -18.58
C LYS A 418 23.75 31.01 -17.63
N ALA A 419 22.71 30.32 -18.10
CA ALA A 419 21.60 29.89 -17.24
C ALA A 419 22.06 28.87 -16.19
N ARG A 420 22.94 27.93 -16.59
CA ARG A 420 23.53 26.93 -15.69
C ARG A 420 24.38 27.54 -14.58
N ALA A 421 25.17 28.57 -14.89
CA ALA A 421 26.07 29.20 -13.92
C ALA A 421 25.33 29.71 -12.68
N THR A 422 24.11 30.24 -12.84
CA THR A 422 23.26 30.65 -11.71
C THR A 422 22.83 29.47 -10.83
N LEU A 423 22.56 28.31 -11.43
CA LEU A 423 22.17 27.10 -10.69
C LEU A 423 23.36 26.46 -9.97
N ALA A 424 24.57 26.55 -10.54
CA ALA A 424 25.79 25.99 -9.97
C ALA A 424 26.12 26.55 -8.58
N GLU A 425 25.80 27.81 -8.31
CA GLU A 425 25.96 28.41 -6.98
C GLU A 425 25.08 27.76 -5.90
N GLN A 426 24.02 27.03 -6.31
CA GLN A 426 23.06 26.37 -5.44
C GLN A 426 23.06 24.84 -5.63
N ALA A 427 24.11 24.26 -6.22
CA ALA A 427 24.16 22.82 -6.53
C ALA A 427 23.94 21.93 -5.29
N VAL A 428 24.57 22.24 -4.15
CA VAL A 428 24.43 21.45 -2.92
C VAL A 428 23.02 21.55 -2.33
N PRO A 429 22.43 22.75 -2.11
CA PRO A 429 21.01 22.86 -1.72
C PRO A 429 20.06 22.09 -2.65
N ILE A 430 20.27 22.18 -3.97
CA ILE A 430 19.46 21.46 -4.96
C ILE A 430 19.63 19.94 -4.81
N ALA A 431 20.84 19.43 -4.52
CA ALA A 431 21.07 17.99 -4.33
C ALA A 431 20.41 17.43 -3.06
N ILE A 432 20.33 18.21 -1.98
CA ILE A 432 19.76 17.78 -0.70
C ILE A 432 18.24 17.87 -0.68
N SER A 433 17.69 19.00 -1.11
CA SER A 433 16.25 19.27 -1.08
C SER A 433 15.85 20.14 -2.27
N PRO A 434 15.72 19.54 -3.47
CA PRO A 434 15.49 20.26 -4.72
C PRO A 434 14.25 21.14 -4.69
N MET A 435 13.11 20.64 -4.17
CA MET A 435 11.86 21.40 -4.14
C MET A 435 11.96 22.61 -3.20
N VAL A 436 12.58 22.46 -2.02
CA VAL A 436 12.82 23.58 -1.09
C VAL A 436 13.78 24.59 -1.71
N ALA A 437 14.90 24.12 -2.28
CA ALA A 437 15.90 24.99 -2.88
C ALA A 437 15.30 25.83 -4.03
N LEU A 438 14.61 25.19 -4.98
CA LEU A 438 14.01 25.85 -6.14
C LEU A 438 12.81 26.72 -5.75
N ALA A 439 11.91 26.24 -4.88
CA ALA A 439 10.69 26.97 -4.55
C ALA A 439 10.93 28.14 -3.58
N SER A 440 11.92 28.07 -2.70
CA SER A 440 12.25 29.17 -1.78
C SER A 440 12.82 30.41 -2.48
N ASP A 441 13.34 30.28 -3.70
CA ASP A 441 13.88 31.41 -4.48
C ASP A 441 13.25 31.49 -5.88
N LYS A 442 12.37 32.49 -6.08
CA LYS A 442 11.70 32.74 -7.37
C LYS A 442 12.68 32.99 -8.53
N LYS A 443 13.86 33.58 -8.25
CA LYS A 443 14.90 33.79 -9.29
C LYS A 443 15.57 32.48 -9.66
N LEU A 444 15.84 31.61 -8.67
CA LEU A 444 16.44 30.31 -8.92
C LEU A 444 15.50 29.40 -9.72
N LEU A 445 14.21 29.36 -9.39
CA LEU A 445 13.22 28.62 -10.18
C LEU A 445 13.15 29.11 -11.63
N ALA A 446 13.13 30.43 -11.84
CA ALA A 446 13.14 31.01 -13.18
C ALA A 446 14.44 30.71 -13.95
N ALA A 447 15.58 30.66 -13.27
CA ALA A 447 16.85 30.22 -13.84
C ALA A 447 16.80 28.74 -14.24
N GLY A 448 16.18 27.88 -13.41
CA GLY A 448 15.95 26.46 -13.70
C GLY A 448 15.14 26.25 -14.98
N LYS A 449 14.03 26.97 -15.13
CA LYS A 449 13.21 26.95 -16.35
C LYS A 449 14.03 27.34 -17.58
N LYS A 450 14.69 28.51 -17.51
CA LYS A 450 15.50 29.03 -18.61
C LYS A 450 16.63 28.08 -19.00
N TYR A 451 17.24 27.41 -18.02
CA TYR A 451 18.28 26.41 -18.24
C TYR A 451 17.75 25.21 -19.05
N LEU A 452 16.60 24.65 -18.66
CA LEU A 452 15.98 23.53 -19.37
C LEU A 452 15.55 23.91 -20.80
N ASP A 453 14.92 25.08 -20.97
CA ASP A 453 14.54 25.59 -22.29
C ASP A 453 15.77 25.78 -23.20
N SER A 454 16.84 26.38 -22.67
CA SER A 454 18.09 26.60 -23.43
C SER A 454 18.80 25.28 -23.77
N TYR A 455 18.73 24.27 -22.90
CA TYR A 455 19.24 22.93 -23.17
C TYR A 455 18.46 22.27 -24.32
N GLN A 456 17.13 22.35 -24.28
CA GLN A 456 16.25 21.79 -25.31
C GLN A 456 16.53 22.43 -26.67
N ASP A 457 16.63 23.76 -26.74
CA ASP A 457 16.96 24.50 -27.96
C ASP A 457 18.32 24.09 -28.54
N LEU A 458 19.35 24.01 -27.68
CA LEU A 458 20.70 23.59 -28.08
C LEU A 458 20.70 22.15 -28.61
N MET A 459 20.11 21.21 -27.87
CA MET A 459 20.07 19.80 -28.25
C MET A 459 19.29 19.57 -29.54
N ALA A 460 18.17 20.27 -29.74
CA ALA A 460 17.41 20.24 -30.98
C ALA A 460 18.22 20.79 -32.16
N ALA A 461 18.90 21.92 -31.98
CA ALA A 461 19.72 22.53 -33.03
C ALA A 461 20.87 21.61 -33.49
N ILE A 462 21.53 20.94 -32.54
CA ILE A 462 22.57 19.94 -32.80
C ILE A 462 21.99 18.68 -33.44
N ARG A 463 20.84 18.21 -32.96
CA ARG A 463 20.16 17.04 -33.52
C ARG A 463 19.83 17.25 -35.00
N ASP A 464 19.26 18.39 -35.35
CA ASP A 464 18.78 18.63 -36.73
C ASP A 464 19.92 18.80 -37.73
N ARG A 465 21.13 19.12 -37.25
CA ARG A 465 22.32 19.39 -38.07
C ARG A 465 23.38 18.29 -38.00
N TYR A 466 23.09 17.19 -37.31
CA TYR A 466 24.07 16.12 -37.08
C TYR A 466 24.63 15.54 -38.39
N GLU A 467 23.79 15.22 -39.37
CA GLU A 467 24.24 14.61 -40.63
C GLU A 467 25.14 15.55 -41.43
N THR A 468 24.82 16.85 -41.43
CA THR A 468 25.65 17.89 -42.05
C THR A 468 27.05 17.93 -41.42
N MET A 469 27.13 17.92 -40.09
CA MET A 469 28.41 17.88 -39.38
C MET A 469 29.16 16.56 -39.60
N SER A 470 28.44 15.43 -39.57
CA SER A 470 29.01 14.09 -39.70
C SER A 470 29.62 13.84 -41.08
N THR A 471 28.98 14.35 -42.15
CA THR A 471 29.48 14.25 -43.53
C THR A 471 30.85 14.91 -43.69
N GLN A 472 31.10 16.00 -42.95
CA GLN A 472 32.36 16.75 -43.01
C GLN A 472 33.41 16.21 -42.03
N SER A 473 32.96 15.82 -40.83
CA SER A 473 33.83 15.22 -39.81
C SER A 473 33.03 14.29 -38.89
N ALA A 474 32.92 13.02 -39.27
CA ALA A 474 32.26 12.00 -38.47
C ALA A 474 32.85 11.90 -37.06
N LYS A 475 34.19 11.97 -36.94
CA LYS A 475 34.89 11.97 -35.65
C LYS A 475 34.56 13.22 -34.82
N GLY A 476 34.53 14.40 -35.45
CA GLY A 476 34.22 15.65 -34.75
C GLY A 476 32.78 15.72 -34.26
N ALA A 477 31.82 15.32 -35.10
CA ALA A 477 30.40 15.27 -34.75
C ALA A 477 30.13 14.28 -33.61
N ARG A 478 30.74 13.08 -33.66
CA ARG A 478 30.65 12.09 -32.57
C ARG A 478 31.26 12.62 -31.28
N HIS A 479 32.43 13.26 -31.34
CA HIS A 479 33.09 13.82 -30.15
C HIS A 479 32.26 14.95 -29.50
N LEU A 480 31.68 15.85 -30.30
CA LEU A 480 30.77 16.88 -29.79
C LEU A 480 29.54 16.27 -29.09
N CYS A 481 28.88 15.30 -29.74
CA CYS A 481 27.70 14.66 -29.14
C CYS A 481 28.06 13.89 -27.87
N ALA A 482 29.21 13.21 -27.83
CA ALA A 482 29.68 12.52 -26.64
C ALA A 482 29.86 13.48 -25.46
N GLN A 483 30.45 14.66 -25.69
CA GLN A 483 30.63 15.68 -24.66
C GLN A 483 29.28 16.27 -24.18
N LEU A 484 28.30 16.44 -25.08
CA LEU A 484 26.95 16.92 -24.71
C LEU A 484 26.17 15.91 -23.85
N LEU A 485 26.32 14.60 -24.10
CA LEU A 485 25.60 13.55 -23.35
C LEU A 485 26.12 13.35 -21.93
N VAL A 486 27.33 13.77 -21.61
CA VAL A 486 27.93 13.66 -20.28
C VAL A 486 27.96 14.98 -19.50
N LEU A 487 27.33 16.04 -20.03
CA LEU A 487 27.20 17.28 -19.28
C LEU A 487 26.57 17.00 -17.92
N ASP A 488 27.15 17.57 -16.87
CA ASP A 488 26.66 17.40 -15.51
C ASP A 488 26.66 15.94 -15.02
N THR A 489 27.62 15.14 -15.51
CA THR A 489 27.87 13.76 -15.08
C THR A 489 29.23 13.64 -14.39
N ILE A 490 29.28 12.89 -13.29
CA ILE A 490 30.50 12.62 -12.52
C ILE A 490 30.82 11.14 -12.64
N LEU A 491 31.97 10.81 -13.23
CA LEU A 491 32.43 9.45 -13.46
C LEU A 491 33.50 9.05 -12.45
N PHE A 492 33.48 7.78 -12.04
CA PHE A 492 34.49 7.15 -11.20
C PHE A 492 35.02 5.89 -11.88
N GLU A 493 36.33 5.86 -12.11
CA GLU A 493 37.04 4.67 -12.57
C GLU A 493 37.68 3.98 -11.39
N THR A 494 37.23 2.77 -11.12
CA THR A 494 37.62 1.98 -9.95
C THR A 494 38.14 0.62 -10.42
N ALA A 495 38.74 -0.16 -9.52
CA ALA A 495 39.12 -1.55 -9.82
C ALA A 495 37.91 -2.41 -10.21
N GLY A 496 36.73 -2.14 -9.64
CA GLY A 496 35.46 -2.77 -9.96
C GLY A 496 34.71 -2.11 -11.14
N GLY A 497 35.41 -1.46 -12.07
CA GLY A 497 34.80 -0.86 -13.26
C GLY A 497 34.34 0.59 -13.11
N VAL A 498 33.47 1.02 -14.03
CA VAL A 498 33.02 2.41 -14.17
C VAL A 498 31.71 2.63 -13.42
N ARG A 499 31.68 3.71 -12.62
CA ARG A 499 30.52 4.17 -11.85
C ARG A 499 30.23 5.62 -12.20
N ALA A 500 28.98 6.06 -11.98
CA ALA A 500 28.58 7.42 -12.28
C ALA A 500 27.56 7.98 -11.29
N ILE A 501 27.57 9.30 -11.14
CA ILE A 501 26.56 10.08 -10.42
C ILE A 501 26.07 11.17 -11.37
N LEU A 502 24.75 11.34 -11.51
CA LEU A 502 24.22 12.54 -12.16
C LEU A 502 24.28 13.69 -11.16
N SER A 503 24.84 14.83 -11.60
CA SER A 503 24.85 16.03 -10.77
C SER A 503 23.41 16.55 -10.57
N PRO A 504 23.16 17.36 -9.52
CA PRO A 504 21.87 18.01 -9.30
C PRO A 504 21.43 18.89 -10.48
N LEU A 505 22.36 19.27 -11.35
CA LEU A 505 22.10 20.13 -12.50
C LEU A 505 21.90 19.34 -13.80
N HIS A 506 22.07 18.02 -13.80
CA HIS A 506 21.88 17.24 -15.02
C HIS A 506 20.46 17.46 -15.59
N PRO A 507 20.30 17.89 -16.87
CA PRO A 507 18.99 18.31 -17.41
C PRO A 507 17.87 17.29 -17.23
N LEU A 508 18.15 16.02 -17.53
CA LEU A 508 17.18 14.91 -17.38
C LEU A 508 16.79 14.63 -15.91
N HIS A 509 17.64 15.03 -14.96
CA HIS A 509 17.39 14.84 -13.53
C HIS A 509 16.65 16.05 -12.93
N LEU A 510 17.12 17.26 -13.24
CA LEU A 510 16.57 18.52 -12.74
C LEU A 510 15.15 18.81 -13.26
N TRP A 511 14.84 18.34 -14.48
CA TRP A 511 13.56 18.59 -15.16
C TRP A 511 12.33 18.33 -14.27
N LYS A 512 12.29 17.18 -13.58
CA LYS A 512 11.12 16.79 -12.77
C LYS A 512 10.86 17.76 -11.63
N PHE A 513 11.91 18.28 -10.99
CA PHE A 513 11.77 19.20 -9.87
C PHE A 513 11.33 20.59 -10.32
N VAL A 514 11.90 21.10 -11.41
CA VAL A 514 11.50 22.41 -11.98
C VAL A 514 10.05 22.36 -12.45
N ARG A 515 9.67 21.35 -13.25
CA ARG A 515 8.30 21.19 -13.76
C ARG A 515 7.29 21.04 -12.62
N LEU A 516 7.59 20.21 -11.62
CA LEU A 516 6.70 20.01 -10.49
C LEU A 516 6.54 21.29 -9.66
N ALA A 517 7.63 22.01 -9.39
CA ALA A 517 7.57 23.25 -8.63
C ALA A 517 6.73 24.33 -9.34
N GLU A 518 6.77 24.40 -10.67
CA GLU A 518 5.88 25.25 -11.47
C GLU A 518 4.41 24.81 -11.34
N GLN A 519 4.13 23.53 -11.63
CA GLN A 519 2.77 22.99 -11.61
C GLN A 519 2.09 23.14 -10.24
N LEU A 520 2.79 22.78 -9.16
CA LEU A 520 2.24 22.88 -7.81
C LEU A 520 1.93 24.34 -7.45
N ARG A 521 2.73 25.31 -7.89
CA ARG A 521 2.48 26.73 -7.64
C ARG A 521 1.26 27.26 -8.41
N ASP A 522 1.07 26.79 -9.63
CA ASP A 522 -0.03 27.21 -10.49
C ASP A 522 -1.37 26.57 -10.09
N GLU A 523 -1.34 25.30 -9.68
CA GLU A 523 -2.54 24.49 -9.43
C GLU A 523 -2.95 24.41 -7.94
N ARG A 524 -2.15 24.91 -6.99
CA ARG A 524 -2.47 24.82 -5.53
C ARG A 524 -3.86 25.33 -5.14
N LYS A 525 -4.41 26.30 -5.88
CA LYS A 525 -5.73 26.90 -5.60
C LYS A 525 -6.90 26.04 -6.11
N THR A 526 -6.66 25.12 -7.03
CA THR A 526 -7.68 24.25 -7.63
C THR A 526 -7.76 22.88 -6.97
N LEU A 527 -6.77 22.52 -6.14
CA LEU A 527 -6.68 21.23 -5.46
C LEU A 527 -7.43 21.25 -4.12
N SER A 528 -8.19 20.17 -3.83
CA SER A 528 -8.75 19.95 -2.49
C SER A 528 -7.66 19.53 -1.50
N ASP A 529 -7.95 19.62 -0.20
CA ASP A 529 -6.99 19.26 0.85
C ASP A 529 -6.59 17.77 0.80
N ASP A 530 -7.53 16.87 0.47
CA ASP A 530 -7.24 15.45 0.27
C ASP A 530 -6.23 15.24 -0.88
N TYR A 531 -6.42 15.94 -2.01
CA TYR A 531 -5.48 15.87 -3.14
C TYR A 531 -4.12 16.45 -2.78
N LYS A 532 -4.06 17.53 -2.00
CA LYS A 532 -2.78 18.10 -1.53
C LYS A 532 -2.02 17.11 -0.67
N GLN A 533 -2.71 16.38 0.22
CA GLN A 533 -2.07 15.37 1.06
C GLN A 533 -1.44 14.26 0.22
N VAL A 534 -2.22 13.66 -0.71
CA VAL A 534 -1.76 12.60 -1.62
C VAL A 534 -0.62 13.07 -2.52
N LEU A 535 -0.74 14.29 -3.07
CA LEU A 535 0.28 14.88 -3.92
C LEU A 535 1.59 15.07 -3.16
N GLY A 536 1.54 15.57 -1.93
CA GLY A 536 2.78 15.77 -1.19
C GLY A 536 3.42 14.45 -0.73
N ASP A 537 2.63 13.40 -0.41
CA ASP A 537 3.18 12.05 -0.17
C ASP A 537 3.87 11.49 -1.44
N SER A 538 3.28 11.74 -2.62
CA SER A 538 3.84 11.29 -3.90
C SER A 538 5.04 12.12 -4.36
N ALA A 539 5.01 13.42 -4.09
CA ALA A 539 6.04 14.37 -4.52
C ALA A 539 7.33 14.27 -3.68
N GLU A 540 7.25 13.75 -2.46
CA GLU A 540 8.44 13.45 -1.64
C GLU A 540 9.35 12.40 -2.32
N LYS A 541 8.76 11.44 -3.02
CA LYS A 541 9.46 10.34 -3.68
C LYS A 541 9.24 10.43 -5.19
N LEU A 542 10.00 11.30 -5.87
CA LEU A 542 9.89 11.44 -7.33
C LEU A 542 10.60 10.32 -8.10
N PRO A 543 10.01 9.79 -9.19
CA PRO A 543 10.68 8.84 -10.06
C PRO A 543 11.98 9.41 -10.63
N ASN A 544 12.93 8.52 -10.97
CA ASN A 544 14.07 8.88 -11.81
C ASN A 544 13.79 8.38 -13.23
N PHE A 545 13.91 9.27 -14.21
CA PHE A 545 13.56 8.99 -15.60
C PHE A 545 14.74 8.40 -16.39
N VAL A 546 15.96 8.55 -15.88
CA VAL A 546 17.17 7.95 -16.48
C VAL A 546 17.46 6.64 -15.75
N THR A 547 16.81 5.56 -16.15
CA THR A 547 17.00 4.24 -15.50
C THR A 547 18.30 3.56 -15.92
N ALA A 548 18.83 3.90 -17.08
CA ALA A 548 20.13 3.45 -17.58
C ALA A 548 20.89 4.64 -18.20
N LEU A 549 22.11 4.88 -17.75
CA LEU A 549 22.98 5.96 -18.20
C LEU A 549 23.91 5.47 -19.31
N PHE A 550 23.90 6.18 -20.45
CA PHE A 550 24.84 5.92 -21.54
C PHE A 550 26.15 6.68 -21.34
N VAL A 551 27.27 5.96 -21.33
CA VAL A 551 28.63 6.53 -21.30
C VAL A 551 29.30 6.29 -22.65
N PRO A 552 29.52 7.35 -23.46
CA PRO A 552 30.21 7.24 -24.73
C PRO A 552 31.61 6.60 -24.64
N GLU A 553 32.06 6.01 -25.74
CA GLU A 553 33.43 5.49 -25.89
C GLU A 553 34.48 6.60 -25.69
N GLY A 554 35.58 6.27 -25.00
CA GLY A 554 36.74 7.14 -24.86
C GLY A 554 36.57 8.32 -23.89
N LEU A 555 35.46 8.40 -23.16
CA LEU A 555 35.29 9.36 -22.05
C LEU A 555 35.78 8.80 -20.73
N ALA A 556 35.45 7.55 -20.45
CA ALA A 556 36.22 6.73 -19.53
C ALA A 556 37.39 6.09 -20.30
N SER A 557 38.22 5.32 -19.61
CA SER A 557 39.29 4.48 -20.13
C SER A 557 38.71 3.25 -20.86
N ASN A 558 37.43 3.30 -21.22
CA ASN A 558 36.66 2.28 -21.91
C ASN A 558 36.91 2.33 -23.43
N LEU A 559 37.12 1.15 -24.01
CA LEU A 559 37.30 0.97 -25.45
C LEU A 559 35.97 0.85 -26.23
N SER A 560 34.84 0.72 -25.52
CA SER A 560 33.49 0.59 -26.08
C SER A 560 32.50 1.40 -25.24
N PRO A 561 31.39 1.89 -25.80
CA PRO A 561 30.36 2.56 -25.01
C PRO A 561 29.84 1.66 -23.89
N LEU A 562 29.49 2.26 -22.75
CA LEU A 562 28.92 1.57 -21.60
C LEU A 562 27.48 2.01 -21.37
N VAL A 563 26.67 1.11 -20.85
CA VAL A 563 25.32 1.41 -20.36
C VAL A 563 25.28 1.01 -18.90
N LEU A 564 25.21 2.00 -18.02
CA LEU A 564 25.26 1.81 -16.59
C LEU A 564 23.82 1.81 -16.05
N PRO A 565 23.29 0.69 -15.55
CA PRO A 565 22.02 0.69 -14.87
C PRO A 565 22.09 1.51 -13.59
N GLU A 566 20.98 2.12 -13.25
CA GLU A 566 20.82 2.76 -11.97
C GLU A 566 20.98 1.75 -10.83
N SER A 567 21.73 2.12 -9.78
CA SER A 567 22.11 1.23 -8.68
C SER A 567 21.56 1.68 -7.33
N HIS A 568 21.68 2.96 -6.98
CA HIS A 568 21.16 3.54 -5.73
C HIS A 568 21.01 5.06 -5.88
N GLN A 569 20.78 5.75 -4.77
CA GLN A 569 20.77 7.21 -4.71
C GLN A 569 21.58 7.69 -3.51
N ILE A 570 22.25 8.84 -3.66
CA ILE A 570 22.89 9.58 -2.55
C ILE A 570 22.13 10.90 -2.41
N ALA A 571 21.47 11.11 -1.27
CA ALA A 571 20.41 12.11 -1.13
C ALA A 571 19.38 11.96 -2.26
N THR A 572 19.23 12.95 -3.15
CA THR A 572 18.32 12.86 -4.31
C THR A 572 19.02 12.41 -5.60
N LEU A 573 20.35 12.31 -5.63
CA LEU A 573 21.12 12.10 -6.84
C LEU A 573 21.19 10.60 -7.21
N PRO A 574 20.86 10.24 -8.47
CA PRO A 574 20.93 8.86 -8.91
C PRO A 574 22.38 8.43 -9.18
N CYS A 575 22.71 7.22 -8.74
CA CYS A 575 24.00 6.57 -8.93
C CYS A 575 23.87 5.37 -9.88
N TYR A 576 24.91 5.11 -10.66
CA TYR A 576 24.91 4.11 -11.72
C TYR A 576 26.20 3.30 -11.67
N GLN A 577 26.10 2.00 -11.97
CA GLN A 577 27.26 1.13 -12.05
C GLN A 577 26.96 -0.07 -12.95
N GLN A 578 27.97 -0.60 -13.62
CA GLN A 578 27.81 -1.75 -14.52
C GLN A 578 27.65 -3.07 -13.76
N GLU A 579 28.37 -3.23 -12.66
CA GLU A 579 28.39 -4.45 -11.86
C GLU A 579 27.14 -4.54 -10.99
N ASN A 580 26.49 -5.71 -10.97
CA ASN A 580 25.33 -5.97 -10.11
C ASN A 580 24.13 -5.01 -10.41
N PRO A 581 23.33 -5.27 -11.46
CA PRO A 581 22.24 -4.40 -11.92
C PRO A 581 21.00 -4.41 -10.99
N HIS A 582 21.14 -4.86 -9.74
CA HIS A 582 20.08 -4.82 -8.73
C HIS A 582 20.08 -3.47 -8.01
N TYR A 583 18.94 -3.09 -7.43
CA TYR A 583 18.80 -1.80 -6.75
C TYR A 583 19.27 -1.88 -5.30
N ALA A 584 20.29 -1.13 -4.89
CA ALA A 584 20.77 -1.10 -3.52
C ALA A 584 20.09 -0.02 -2.63
N GLY A 585 19.20 0.81 -3.19
CA GLY A 585 18.55 1.89 -2.43
C GLY A 585 17.42 1.43 -1.49
N THR A 586 17.03 2.33 -0.59
CA THR A 586 16.10 2.09 0.56
C THR A 586 14.65 1.77 0.19
N GLU A 587 14.28 1.87 -1.08
CA GLU A 587 12.89 1.70 -1.49
C GLU A 587 12.34 0.31 -1.13
N GLY A 588 11.22 0.27 -0.42
CA GLY A 588 10.58 -0.95 0.05
C GLY A 588 10.80 -1.25 1.53
N GLN A 589 11.79 -0.63 2.20
CA GLN A 589 12.03 -0.80 3.64
C GLN A 589 10.83 -0.33 4.49
N ASP A 590 10.32 0.88 4.24
CA ASP A 590 9.13 1.42 4.93
C ASP A 590 7.93 0.47 4.81
N ARG A 591 7.74 -0.10 3.62
CA ARG A 591 6.67 -1.05 3.30
C ARG A 591 6.87 -2.36 4.07
N LEU A 592 8.09 -2.89 4.12
CA LEU A 592 8.43 -4.07 4.93
C LEU A 592 8.13 -3.83 6.43
N LEU A 593 8.52 -2.68 6.98
CA LEU A 593 8.23 -2.33 8.38
C LEU A 593 6.73 -2.24 8.65
N ARG A 594 5.96 -1.65 7.71
CA ARG A 594 4.50 -1.65 7.77
C ARG A 594 3.93 -3.08 7.73
N ILE A 595 4.45 -3.95 6.86
CA ILE A 595 4.05 -5.36 6.76
C ILE A 595 4.34 -6.08 8.09
N LEU A 596 5.50 -5.85 8.73
CA LEU A 596 5.80 -6.41 10.06
C LEU A 596 4.79 -5.96 11.11
N ARG A 597 4.43 -4.67 11.15
CA ARG A 597 3.38 -4.16 12.06
C ARG A 597 2.04 -4.84 11.81
N LYS A 598 1.60 -4.91 10.54
CA LYS A 598 0.33 -5.59 10.16
C LYS A 598 0.35 -7.08 10.48
N PHE A 599 1.51 -7.74 10.35
CA PHE A 599 1.69 -9.13 10.77
C PHE A 599 1.43 -9.28 12.27
N LEU A 600 1.98 -8.41 13.12
CA LEU A 600 1.79 -8.47 14.57
C LEU A 600 0.34 -8.19 15.01
N VAL A 601 -0.42 -7.42 14.23
CA VAL A 601 -1.86 -7.23 14.44
C VAL A 601 -2.60 -8.54 14.18
N LEU A 602 -2.30 -9.24 13.08
CA LEU A 602 -2.97 -10.49 12.71
C LEU A 602 -2.50 -11.71 13.52
N TYR A 603 -1.24 -11.70 13.96
CA TYR A 603 -0.57 -12.74 14.72
C TYR A 603 0.02 -12.20 16.04
N PRO A 604 -0.80 -11.80 17.03
CA PRO A 604 -0.31 -11.19 18.27
C PRO A 604 0.64 -12.07 19.10
N HIS A 605 0.60 -13.38 18.91
CA HIS A 605 1.52 -14.31 19.59
C HIS A 605 2.96 -14.16 19.11
N ALA A 606 3.19 -13.71 17.87
CA ALA A 606 4.52 -13.47 17.33
C ALA A 606 5.26 -12.34 18.06
N LYS A 607 4.55 -11.47 18.81
CA LYS A 607 5.18 -10.44 19.66
C LYS A 607 6.19 -11.01 20.65
N LYS A 608 6.01 -12.25 21.10
CA LYS A 608 6.90 -12.88 22.09
C LYS A 608 8.26 -13.30 21.53
N SER A 609 8.27 -13.71 20.26
CA SER A 609 9.47 -14.17 19.55
C SER A 609 9.16 -14.19 18.05
N MET A 610 9.32 -13.03 17.40
CA MET A 610 9.10 -12.91 15.98
C MET A 610 10.32 -13.44 15.24
N ARG A 611 10.11 -14.21 14.15
CA ARG A 611 11.20 -14.84 13.40
C ARG A 611 11.15 -14.35 11.97
N VAL A 612 12.20 -13.67 11.56
CA VAL A 612 12.29 -13.01 10.25
C VAL A 612 13.57 -13.47 9.54
N CYS A 613 13.41 -13.91 8.29
CA CYS A 613 14.53 -14.17 7.40
C CYS A 613 14.57 -13.09 6.33
N LEU A 614 15.72 -12.42 6.19
CA LEU A 614 15.98 -11.45 5.13
C LEU A 614 16.99 -12.04 4.15
N VAL A 615 16.67 -11.99 2.86
CA VAL A 615 17.57 -12.41 1.78
C VAL A 615 17.85 -11.19 0.92
N ASP A 616 19.14 -10.83 0.83
CA ASP A 616 19.63 -9.67 0.11
C ASP A 616 18.90 -8.34 0.47
N PRO A 617 18.74 -7.97 1.76
CA PRO A 617 18.01 -6.75 2.14
C PRO A 617 18.71 -5.47 1.65
N PRO A 618 18.01 -4.55 0.95
CA PRO A 618 18.60 -3.30 0.48
C PRO A 618 18.93 -2.38 1.65
N ASP A 619 20.01 -1.61 1.56
CA ASP A 619 20.52 -0.73 2.62
C ASP A 619 20.33 -1.33 4.03
N PHE A 620 21.01 -2.46 4.26
CA PHE A 620 20.87 -3.24 5.49
C PHE A 620 21.13 -2.43 6.78
N PRO A 621 22.14 -1.53 6.86
CA PRO A 621 22.34 -0.70 8.05
C PRO A 621 21.12 0.18 8.37
N GLY A 622 20.60 0.92 7.39
CA GLY A 622 19.45 1.79 7.57
C GLY A 622 18.18 1.02 7.93
N LEU A 623 17.95 -0.15 7.34
CA LEU A 623 16.84 -1.03 7.72
C LEU A 623 16.93 -1.47 9.19
N MET A 624 18.12 -1.89 9.63
CA MET A 624 18.32 -2.36 11.01
C MET A 624 18.16 -1.24 12.03
N GLU A 625 18.62 -0.04 11.71
CA GLU A 625 18.41 1.16 12.53
C GLU A 625 16.91 1.46 12.68
N GLN A 626 16.15 1.45 11.59
CA GLN A 626 14.71 1.68 11.62
C GLN A 626 13.97 0.62 12.43
N VAL A 627 14.35 -0.66 12.31
CA VAL A 627 13.81 -1.76 13.13
C VAL A 627 14.10 -1.49 14.61
N ALA A 628 15.35 -1.18 14.97
CA ALA A 628 15.74 -0.94 16.35
C ALA A 628 15.00 0.26 16.96
N ASN A 629 14.91 1.37 16.24
CA ASN A 629 14.20 2.58 16.67
C ASN A 629 12.69 2.33 16.85
N GLN A 630 12.04 1.59 15.95
CA GLN A 630 10.62 1.26 16.10
C GLN A 630 10.35 0.31 17.29
N ILE A 631 11.27 -0.60 17.59
CA ILE A 631 11.16 -1.44 18.79
C ILE A 631 11.33 -0.58 20.05
N ALA A 632 12.35 0.29 20.07
CA ALA A 632 12.64 1.16 21.21
C ALA A 632 11.49 2.15 21.52
N ASN A 633 10.82 2.66 20.48
CA ASN A 633 9.70 3.59 20.60
C ASN A 633 8.33 2.91 20.79
N GLU A 634 8.30 1.57 20.91
CA GLU A 634 7.08 0.76 20.99
C GLU A 634 6.16 0.81 19.75
N ASP A 635 6.60 1.45 18.65
CA ASP A 635 5.90 1.46 17.35
C ASP A 635 5.85 0.06 16.72
N LEU A 636 6.83 -0.79 17.04
CA LEU A 636 6.86 -2.22 16.74
C LEU A 636 6.88 -3.01 18.07
N PRO A 637 5.71 -3.38 18.63
CA PRO A 637 5.60 -3.87 20.00
C PRO A 637 6.04 -5.34 20.13
N LEU A 638 7.35 -5.56 20.19
CA LEU A 638 8.01 -6.86 20.29
C LEU A 638 8.66 -7.06 21.67
N ASP A 639 8.50 -8.26 22.23
CA ASP A 639 9.21 -8.74 23.42
C ASP A 639 10.45 -9.61 23.06
N GLY A 640 10.61 -9.94 21.77
CA GLY A 640 11.69 -10.76 21.25
C GLY A 640 11.63 -10.92 19.72
N MET A 641 12.80 -11.00 19.08
CA MET A 641 12.96 -11.12 17.64
C MET A 641 14.22 -11.93 17.26
N HIS A 642 14.08 -12.86 16.32
CA HIS A 642 15.20 -13.57 15.70
C HIS A 642 15.26 -13.18 14.23
N LEU A 643 16.36 -12.53 13.85
CA LEU A 643 16.59 -12.04 12.51
C LEU A 643 17.78 -12.80 11.91
N SER A 644 17.54 -13.49 10.80
CA SER A 644 18.59 -14.18 10.01
C SER A 644 18.74 -13.50 8.66
N VAL A 645 19.97 -13.18 8.27
CA VAL A 645 20.27 -12.45 7.04
C VAL A 645 21.19 -13.27 6.15
N TYR A 646 20.72 -13.57 4.94
CA TYR A 646 21.48 -14.28 3.92
C TYR A 646 21.75 -13.39 2.72
N ARG A 647 22.80 -13.73 1.97
CA ARG A 647 23.09 -13.11 0.68
C ARG A 647 23.20 -14.13 -0.43
N THR A 648 22.47 -13.90 -1.52
CA THR A 648 22.60 -14.68 -2.77
C THR A 648 23.30 -13.88 -3.86
N LEU A 649 23.28 -12.55 -3.73
CA LEU A 649 23.98 -11.61 -4.61
C LEU A 649 25.45 -11.45 -4.23
N ASP A 650 26.24 -11.00 -5.20
CA ASP A 650 27.65 -10.67 -5.00
C ASP A 650 27.80 -9.26 -4.42
N ARG A 651 27.19 -9.06 -3.25
CA ARG A 651 27.33 -7.86 -2.42
C ARG A 651 27.57 -8.24 -0.98
N THR A 652 28.40 -7.50 -0.27
CA THR A 652 28.60 -7.69 1.17
C THR A 652 27.42 -7.10 1.93
N VAL A 653 27.10 -7.69 3.08
CA VAL A 653 26.04 -7.21 3.97
C VAL A 653 26.71 -6.77 5.27
N THR A 654 26.87 -5.47 5.48
CA THR A 654 27.53 -4.90 6.67
C THR A 654 26.56 -4.06 7.48
N LEU A 655 26.83 -3.84 8.77
CA LEU A 655 26.03 -2.97 9.64
C LEU A 655 26.40 -1.48 9.53
N GLY A 656 27.19 -1.11 8.52
CA GLY A 656 27.71 0.25 8.37
C GLY A 656 28.83 0.56 9.37
N ASN A 657 29.32 1.80 9.31
CA ASN A 657 30.43 2.30 10.13
C ASN A 657 30.03 3.55 10.95
N GLU A 658 28.75 3.91 10.97
CA GLU A 658 28.28 5.12 11.66
C GLU A 658 27.98 4.82 13.13
N ASP A 659 28.67 5.50 14.04
CA ASP A 659 28.57 5.22 15.48
C ASP A 659 27.14 5.32 16.02
N GLN A 660 26.39 6.38 15.65
CA GLN A 660 25.00 6.55 16.11
C GLN A 660 24.07 5.42 15.65
N GLN A 661 24.25 4.97 14.40
CA GLN A 661 23.49 3.87 13.83
C GLN A 661 23.81 2.54 14.53
N LEU A 662 25.11 2.28 14.74
CA LEU A 662 25.57 1.09 15.44
C LEU A 662 25.10 1.07 16.91
N GLU A 663 25.09 2.21 17.60
CA GLU A 663 24.56 2.34 18.96
C GLU A 663 23.06 2.02 19.02
N ALA A 664 22.26 2.54 18.08
CA ALA A 664 20.84 2.25 18.01
C ALA A 664 20.57 0.75 17.82
N ILE A 665 21.30 0.10 16.90
CA ILE A 665 21.18 -1.34 16.64
C ILE A 665 21.63 -2.16 17.86
N ALA A 666 22.77 -1.81 18.46
CA ALA A 666 23.34 -2.50 19.62
C ALA A 666 22.43 -2.38 20.86
N GLY A 667 21.74 -1.24 21.03
CA GLY A 667 20.79 -1.02 22.12
C GLY A 667 19.66 -2.05 22.19
N ILE A 668 19.32 -2.68 21.06
CA ILE A 668 18.31 -3.75 20.99
C ILE A 668 18.95 -5.14 20.87
N PHE A 669 19.84 -5.34 19.89
CA PHE A 669 20.32 -6.67 19.50
C PHE A 669 21.59 -7.14 20.22
N ALA A 670 22.28 -6.25 20.94
CA ALA A 670 23.50 -6.57 21.71
C ALA A 670 23.35 -6.32 23.22
N ALA A 671 22.18 -5.88 23.68
CA ALA A 671 21.95 -5.59 25.09
C ALA A 671 21.85 -6.87 25.92
N GLU A 672 22.72 -7.02 26.93
CA GLU A 672 22.73 -8.18 27.85
C GLU A 672 21.38 -8.41 28.55
N ASN A 673 20.59 -7.35 28.72
CA ASN A 673 19.26 -7.39 29.34
C ASN A 673 18.15 -7.91 28.39
N ASN A 674 18.44 -8.05 27.10
CA ASN A 674 17.48 -8.42 26.04
C ASN A 674 17.89 -9.71 25.29
N PRO A 675 18.06 -10.86 25.99
CA PRO A 675 18.51 -12.12 25.36
C PRO A 675 17.53 -12.72 24.35
N ARG A 676 16.36 -12.10 24.17
CA ARG A 676 15.30 -12.51 23.24
C ARG A 676 15.42 -11.85 21.86
N PHE A 677 16.38 -10.93 21.68
CA PHE A 677 16.67 -10.29 20.41
C PHE A 677 17.98 -10.87 19.86
N VAL A 678 17.93 -11.48 18.68
CA VAL A 678 19.05 -12.19 18.05
C VAL A 678 19.18 -11.72 16.61
N LEU A 679 20.39 -11.36 16.22
CA LEU A 679 20.76 -10.97 14.86
C LEU A 679 21.88 -11.88 14.34
N ASN A 680 21.59 -12.67 13.31
CA ASN A 680 22.55 -13.54 12.64
C ASN A 680 22.76 -13.05 11.20
N VAL A 681 23.99 -12.63 10.87
CA VAL A 681 24.36 -12.18 9.53
C VAL A 681 25.33 -13.17 8.89
N TYR A 682 24.90 -13.85 7.83
CA TYR A 682 25.70 -14.84 7.12
C TYR A 682 26.44 -14.20 5.95
N GLN A 683 27.76 -14.02 6.10
CA GLN A 683 28.62 -13.41 5.09
C GLN A 683 28.97 -14.33 3.92
N ALA A 684 28.79 -15.64 4.05
CA ALA A 684 29.02 -16.54 2.92
C ALA A 684 27.90 -16.39 1.89
N ARG A 685 28.24 -16.35 0.60
CA ARG A 685 27.23 -16.39 -0.46
C ARG A 685 26.51 -17.74 -0.41
N THR A 686 25.19 -17.73 -0.33
CA THR A 686 24.35 -18.92 -0.26
C THR A 686 23.47 -19.05 -1.50
N THR A 687 23.02 -20.27 -1.80
CA THR A 687 21.98 -20.50 -2.81
C THR A 687 20.60 -20.49 -2.16
N TYR A 688 19.55 -20.27 -2.96
CA TYR A 688 18.16 -20.42 -2.46
C TYR A 688 17.88 -21.83 -1.92
N GLN A 689 18.55 -22.85 -2.46
CA GLN A 689 18.39 -24.22 -1.99
C GLN A 689 18.98 -24.40 -0.58
N ASP A 690 20.11 -23.76 -0.28
CA ASP A 690 20.71 -23.79 1.06
C ASP A 690 19.80 -23.08 2.06
N ILE A 691 19.27 -21.91 1.68
CA ILE A 691 18.32 -21.15 2.50
C ILE A 691 17.06 -21.99 2.78
N LEU A 692 16.52 -22.67 1.77
CA LEU A 692 15.38 -23.59 1.95
C LEU A 692 15.69 -24.74 2.91
N ASN A 693 16.91 -25.29 2.87
CA ASN A 693 17.31 -26.36 3.77
C ASN A 693 17.39 -25.89 5.23
N GLU A 694 17.83 -24.65 5.48
CA GLU A 694 17.80 -24.04 6.81
C GLU A 694 16.36 -23.77 7.27
N LEU A 695 15.52 -23.18 6.41
CA LEU A 695 14.11 -22.88 6.71
C LEU A 695 13.28 -24.13 6.99
N ARG A 696 13.64 -25.30 6.43
CA ARG A 696 13.02 -26.59 6.78
C ARG A 696 13.24 -26.99 8.22
N GLN A 697 14.41 -26.70 8.77
CA GLN A 697 14.75 -27.00 10.15
C GLN A 697 14.17 -25.93 11.08
N ASP A 698 14.19 -24.68 10.64
CA ASP A 698 13.87 -23.53 11.46
C ASP A 698 12.91 -22.56 10.75
N PRO A 699 11.60 -22.90 10.60
CA PRO A 699 10.63 -22.08 9.87
C PRO A 699 10.44 -20.67 10.43
N VAL A 700 10.09 -19.71 9.58
CA VAL A 700 9.98 -18.30 9.96
C VAL A 700 8.55 -17.78 9.91
N HIS A 701 8.29 -16.67 10.61
CA HIS A 701 7.02 -15.97 10.49
C HIS A 701 6.98 -15.20 9.17
N LEU A 702 8.07 -14.50 8.85
CA LEU A 702 8.18 -13.70 7.63
C LEU A 702 9.51 -14.00 6.92
N LEU A 703 9.43 -14.33 5.63
CA LEU A 703 10.57 -14.44 4.74
C LEU A 703 10.51 -13.27 3.75
N ALA A 704 11.49 -12.37 3.77
CA ALA A 704 11.61 -11.28 2.82
C ALA A 704 12.80 -11.53 1.88
N ILE A 705 12.53 -11.61 0.58
CA ILE A 705 13.54 -11.77 -0.46
C ILE A 705 13.52 -10.54 -1.35
N PHE A 706 14.68 -9.91 -1.48
CA PHE A 706 14.85 -8.71 -2.29
C PHE A 706 15.70 -9.00 -3.52
N ASP A 707 15.33 -8.37 -4.62
CA ASP A 707 15.95 -8.48 -5.94
C ASP A 707 16.18 -9.94 -6.43
N PRO A 708 15.18 -10.85 -6.35
CA PRO A 708 15.33 -12.24 -6.83
C PRO A 708 15.45 -12.36 -8.35
N SER A 709 15.02 -11.37 -9.12
CA SER A 709 15.11 -11.36 -10.59
C SER A 709 16.51 -11.03 -11.07
N ARG A 710 16.85 -11.54 -12.26
CA ARG A 710 18.02 -11.11 -13.00
C ARG A 710 17.66 -9.89 -13.84
N SER A 711 18.25 -8.74 -13.51
CA SER A 711 18.08 -7.54 -14.32
C SER A 711 18.94 -7.62 -15.59
N GLN A 712 18.33 -7.33 -16.74
CA GLN A 712 19.00 -7.18 -18.03
C GLN A 712 18.96 -5.72 -18.44
N VAL A 713 20.13 -5.19 -18.79
CA VAL A 713 20.26 -3.86 -19.39
C VAL A 713 20.25 -4.03 -20.89
N GLY A 714 19.34 -3.32 -21.55
CA GLY A 714 19.05 -3.54 -22.95
C GLY A 714 18.64 -2.27 -23.67
N GLN A 715 18.59 -2.40 -24.99
CA GLN A 715 18.03 -1.39 -25.88
C GLN A 715 16.59 -1.77 -26.19
N PHE A 716 15.68 -0.81 -26.00
CA PHE A 716 14.24 -1.01 -26.18
C PHE A 716 13.71 0.02 -27.18
N VAL A 717 12.77 -0.39 -28.02
CA VAL A 717 12.15 0.48 -29.02
C VAL A 717 10.87 1.06 -28.43
N SER A 718 10.80 2.39 -28.35
CA SER A 718 9.58 3.09 -27.95
C SER A 718 8.59 3.15 -29.09
N ARG A 719 7.33 2.78 -28.81
CA ARG A 719 6.26 2.67 -29.82
C ARG A 719 5.41 3.93 -29.96
N ASP A 720 5.39 4.80 -28.95
CA ASP A 720 4.56 6.02 -28.93
C ASP A 720 5.33 7.23 -28.38
N THR A 721 4.94 8.43 -28.82
CA THR A 721 5.29 9.68 -28.12
C THR A 721 4.31 9.87 -26.96
N GLY A 722 4.71 9.48 -25.76
CA GLY A 722 3.91 9.65 -24.55
C GLY A 722 3.93 11.08 -23.98
N PHE A 723 3.00 11.35 -23.06
CA PHE A 723 3.06 12.51 -22.18
C PHE A 723 3.84 12.12 -20.92
N ILE A 724 4.91 12.86 -20.59
CA ILE A 724 5.69 12.65 -19.36
C ILE A 724 5.20 13.61 -18.28
N HIS A 725 4.93 13.08 -17.09
CA HIS A 725 4.59 13.88 -15.91
C HIS A 725 5.64 13.66 -14.81
N PRO A 726 6.07 14.69 -14.05
CA PRO A 726 7.10 14.54 -13.01
C PRO A 726 6.83 13.47 -11.95
N LEU A 727 5.56 13.22 -11.65
CA LEU A 727 5.12 12.23 -10.63
C LEU A 727 5.06 10.78 -11.14
N VAL A 728 5.12 10.55 -12.46
CA VAL A 728 4.86 9.23 -13.03
C VAL A 728 5.92 8.89 -14.06
N LEU A 729 6.62 7.78 -13.84
CA LEU A 729 7.48 7.16 -14.85
C LEU A 729 6.62 6.20 -15.69
N PRO A 730 6.39 6.49 -16.98
CA PRO A 730 5.65 5.58 -17.85
C PRO A 730 6.37 4.23 -17.99
N LYS A 731 5.59 3.16 -18.10
CA LYS A 731 6.09 1.80 -18.36
C LYS A 731 5.58 1.35 -19.73
N GLU A 732 6.49 0.86 -20.55
CA GLU A 732 6.17 0.20 -21.81
C GLU A 732 6.08 -1.31 -21.59
N PHE A 733 5.07 -1.93 -22.21
CA PHE A 733 4.82 -3.36 -22.15
C PHE A 733 5.05 -3.95 -23.54
N GLN A 734 5.97 -4.91 -23.64
CA GLN A 734 6.30 -5.59 -24.88
C GLN A 734 6.14 -7.08 -24.68
N TYR A 735 5.10 -7.67 -25.29
CA TYR A 735 4.93 -9.11 -25.32
C TYR A 735 5.57 -9.69 -26.58
N ASP A 736 6.50 -10.62 -26.40
CA ASP A 736 7.07 -11.42 -27.47
C ASP A 736 6.29 -12.75 -27.59
N PRO A 737 5.46 -12.93 -28.62
CA PRO A 737 4.68 -14.16 -28.80
C PRO A 737 5.54 -15.37 -29.22
N TYR A 738 6.78 -15.17 -29.69
CA TYR A 738 7.68 -16.27 -30.04
C TYR A 738 8.36 -16.87 -28.79
N GLU A 739 8.76 -16.01 -27.85
CA GLU A 739 9.40 -16.41 -26.60
C GLU A 739 8.40 -16.60 -25.44
N ASP A 740 7.12 -16.22 -25.65
CA ASP A 740 6.06 -16.18 -24.63
C ASP A 740 6.49 -15.37 -23.38
N GLN A 741 7.13 -14.22 -23.62
CA GLN A 741 7.69 -13.37 -22.59
C GLN A 741 7.10 -11.97 -22.64
N LEU A 742 6.65 -11.47 -21.48
CA LEU A 742 6.31 -10.07 -21.28
C LEU A 742 7.54 -9.35 -20.74
N VAL A 743 7.95 -8.29 -21.42
CA VAL A 743 9.03 -7.40 -21.00
C VAL A 743 8.42 -6.06 -20.62
N ILE A 744 8.65 -5.63 -19.39
CA ILE A 744 8.25 -4.32 -18.89
C ILE A 744 9.50 -3.44 -18.80
N THR A 745 9.45 -2.25 -19.40
CA THR A 745 10.58 -1.31 -19.36
C THR A 745 10.09 0.09 -19.01
N PRO A 746 10.69 0.79 -18.04
CA PRO A 746 10.40 2.20 -17.82
C PRO A 746 10.93 3.04 -18.97
N ALA A 747 10.07 3.86 -19.56
CA ALA A 747 10.41 4.68 -20.71
C ALA A 747 9.98 6.13 -20.50
N ALA A 748 10.93 7.04 -20.61
CA ALA A 748 10.68 8.47 -20.58
C ALA A 748 10.61 9.02 -22.01
N THR A 749 9.48 8.86 -22.70
CA THR A 749 9.31 9.32 -24.10
C THR A 749 8.67 10.71 -24.13
N GLY A 750 9.30 11.69 -24.76
CA GLY A 750 8.81 13.07 -24.89
C GLY A 750 9.74 14.17 -24.37
N ASP A 751 9.40 15.41 -24.69
CA ASP A 751 10.11 16.65 -24.30
C ASP A 751 11.63 16.58 -24.60
N LEU A 752 12.48 16.83 -23.61
CA LEU A 752 13.94 16.83 -23.74
C LEU A 752 14.58 15.43 -23.71
N PHE A 753 13.83 14.38 -23.32
CA PHE A 753 14.34 13.01 -23.29
C PHE A 753 14.51 12.44 -24.70
N ASP A 754 13.58 12.72 -25.62
CA ASP A 754 13.69 12.29 -27.02
C ASP A 754 14.91 12.91 -27.72
N LEU A 755 15.25 14.15 -27.37
CA LEU A 755 16.46 14.83 -27.87
C LEU A 755 17.72 14.12 -27.39
N TYR A 756 17.78 13.76 -26.11
CA TYR A 756 18.87 13.01 -25.53
C TYR A 756 19.01 11.62 -26.19
N TYR A 757 17.93 10.84 -26.25
CA TYR A 757 17.93 9.52 -26.86
C TYR A 757 18.26 9.56 -28.36
N SER A 758 17.84 10.60 -29.08
CA SER A 758 18.21 10.76 -30.49
C SER A 758 19.72 10.91 -30.69
N LEU A 759 20.40 11.72 -29.88
CA LEU A 759 21.86 11.86 -29.96
C LEU A 759 22.57 10.58 -29.50
N GLN A 760 22.07 9.94 -28.43
CA GLN A 760 22.57 8.65 -27.96
C GLN A 760 22.51 7.58 -29.07
N ASN A 761 21.38 7.44 -29.75
CA ASN A 761 21.19 6.44 -30.80
C ASN A 761 22.16 6.64 -31.96
N ARG A 762 22.45 7.90 -32.33
CA ARG A 762 23.43 8.22 -33.38
C ARG A 762 24.87 7.86 -33.00
N LEU A 763 25.24 8.03 -31.73
CA LEU A 763 26.55 7.58 -31.26
C LEU A 763 26.66 6.06 -31.27
N ASN A 764 25.56 5.35 -30.98
CA ASN A 764 25.56 3.89 -30.89
C ASN A 764 25.13 3.19 -32.20
N ASN A 765 25.01 3.91 -33.32
CA ASN A 765 24.51 3.39 -34.61
C ASN A 765 23.21 2.57 -34.47
N SER A 766 22.36 3.03 -33.56
CA SER A 766 21.14 2.37 -33.12
C SER A 766 19.92 2.88 -33.90
N LEU A 767 18.85 2.09 -33.92
CA LEU A 767 17.58 2.49 -34.55
C LEU A 767 17.04 3.78 -33.91
N THR A 768 16.43 4.64 -34.72
CA THR A 768 15.72 5.81 -34.21
C THR A 768 14.53 5.40 -33.36
N GLY A 769 14.29 6.10 -32.25
CA GLY A 769 13.19 5.79 -31.33
C GLY A 769 13.52 4.70 -30.31
N SER A 770 14.79 4.27 -30.19
CA SER A 770 15.20 3.41 -29.08
C SER A 770 15.74 4.20 -27.88
N HIS A 771 15.66 3.59 -26.70
CA HIS A 771 16.29 4.06 -25.48
C HIS A 771 17.00 2.88 -24.79
N PHE A 772 17.89 3.18 -23.84
CA PHE A 772 18.43 2.16 -22.95
C PHE A 772 17.57 2.08 -21.70
N GLY A 773 17.28 0.86 -21.26
CA GLY A 773 16.46 0.60 -20.10
C GLY A 773 16.90 -0.66 -19.37
N ILE A 774 16.13 -1.02 -18.34
CA ILE A 774 16.33 -2.21 -17.53
C ILE A 774 15.01 -2.99 -17.55
N SER A 775 15.11 -4.29 -17.83
CA SER A 775 14.04 -5.28 -17.59
C SER A 775 14.50 -6.29 -16.55
N SER A 776 13.56 -6.95 -15.88
CA SER A 776 13.86 -7.83 -14.74
C SER A 776 12.95 -9.07 -14.77
N SER A 777 13.56 -10.24 -14.93
CA SER A 777 12.86 -11.52 -14.94
C SER A 777 13.40 -12.48 -13.89
N LEU A 778 12.52 -13.30 -13.30
CA LEU A 778 12.92 -14.28 -12.28
C LEU A 778 13.97 -15.24 -12.86
N GLY A 779 15.08 -15.40 -12.14
CA GLY A 779 16.14 -16.31 -12.57
C GLY A 779 15.70 -17.78 -12.55
N PRO A 780 16.23 -18.65 -13.43
CA PRO A 780 15.84 -20.06 -13.52
C PRO A 780 16.16 -20.91 -12.27
N GLY A 781 16.83 -20.35 -11.26
CA GLY A 781 17.11 -20.99 -9.98
C GLY A 781 16.29 -20.46 -8.80
N PHE A 782 15.33 -19.57 -9.03
CA PHE A 782 14.43 -19.08 -8.00
C PHE A 782 13.36 -20.15 -7.67
N PRO A 783 13.17 -20.53 -6.40
CA PRO A 783 12.16 -21.52 -6.02
C PRO A 783 10.73 -21.04 -6.29
N SER A 784 9.79 -21.97 -6.47
CA SER A 784 8.37 -21.60 -6.53
C SER A 784 7.92 -20.95 -5.22
N ALA A 785 7.02 -19.96 -5.30
CA ALA A 785 6.45 -19.31 -4.13
C ALA A 785 5.80 -20.31 -3.16
N GLY A 786 5.11 -21.33 -3.69
CA GLY A 786 4.53 -22.41 -2.90
C GLY A 786 5.55 -23.25 -2.12
N GLU A 787 6.79 -23.39 -2.59
CA GLU A 787 7.84 -24.09 -1.84
C GLU A 787 8.36 -23.24 -0.67
N LEU A 788 8.56 -21.94 -0.89
CA LEU A 788 8.98 -21.00 0.14
C LEU A 788 7.91 -20.86 1.25
N LEU A 789 6.64 -20.80 0.86
CA LEU A 789 5.51 -20.68 1.79
C LEU A 789 5.34 -21.88 2.72
N LYS A 790 5.84 -23.08 2.38
CA LYS A 790 5.84 -24.22 3.32
C LYS A 790 6.66 -23.96 4.59
N HIS A 791 7.55 -22.97 4.56
CA HIS A 791 8.48 -22.67 5.65
C HIS A 791 8.38 -21.22 6.14
N SER A 792 7.38 -20.47 5.69
CA SER A 792 7.11 -19.10 6.11
C SER A 792 5.61 -18.84 6.21
N THR A 793 5.15 -18.08 7.21
CA THR A 793 3.74 -17.67 7.23
C THR A 793 3.45 -16.66 6.11
N TRP A 794 4.27 -15.61 6.00
CA TRP A 794 4.23 -14.65 4.89
C TRP A 794 5.54 -14.65 4.12
N LEU A 795 5.43 -14.65 2.80
CA LEU A 795 6.53 -14.42 1.87
C LEU A 795 6.41 -13.00 1.32
N VAL A 796 7.44 -12.19 1.51
CA VAL A 796 7.56 -10.84 0.95
C VAL A 796 8.60 -10.89 -0.15
N LEU A 797 8.22 -10.50 -1.36
CA LEU A 797 9.12 -10.37 -2.50
C LEU A 797 9.22 -8.89 -2.86
N GLY A 798 10.44 -8.37 -2.87
CA GLY A 798 10.71 -6.99 -3.26
C GLY A 798 11.65 -6.92 -4.44
N ASP A 799 11.16 -6.56 -5.61
CA ASP A 799 11.96 -6.60 -6.84
C ASP A 799 11.69 -5.42 -7.78
N ARG A 800 12.62 -5.19 -8.71
CA ARG A 800 12.40 -4.30 -9.86
C ARG A 800 11.35 -4.90 -10.76
N LEU A 801 10.22 -4.20 -10.93
CA LEU A 801 9.26 -4.39 -12.01
C LEU A 801 9.05 -5.86 -12.38
N MET A 802 8.28 -6.56 -11.55
CA MET A 802 8.07 -8.00 -11.75
C MET A 802 7.32 -8.26 -13.07
N ASP A 803 8.05 -8.66 -14.11
CA ASP A 803 7.56 -9.02 -15.45
C ASP A 803 6.49 -10.14 -15.38
N SER A 804 6.61 -11.03 -14.40
CA SER A 804 5.64 -12.08 -14.11
C SER A 804 5.45 -12.22 -12.60
N LEU A 805 4.21 -12.08 -12.11
CA LEU A 805 3.90 -12.35 -10.70
C LEU A 805 4.18 -13.84 -10.40
N PRO A 806 4.97 -14.17 -9.35
CA PRO A 806 5.24 -15.56 -8.97
C PRO A 806 4.02 -16.18 -8.26
N LEU A 807 2.91 -16.35 -8.99
CA LEU A 807 1.65 -16.90 -8.49
C LEU A 807 1.65 -18.44 -8.45
N ASN A 808 2.78 -19.08 -8.77
CA ASN A 808 2.93 -20.52 -8.68
C ASN A 808 3.04 -20.96 -7.21
N GLY A 809 1.88 -21.02 -6.55
CA GLY A 809 1.70 -21.48 -5.17
C GLY A 809 1.56 -20.34 -4.16
N GLY A 810 0.42 -20.31 -3.45
CA GLY A 810 0.06 -19.29 -2.46
C GLY A 810 -0.95 -18.27 -2.99
N HIS A 811 -1.53 -17.49 -2.07
CA HIS A 811 -2.45 -16.41 -2.36
C HIS A 811 -1.73 -15.07 -2.18
N MET A 812 -1.86 -14.19 -3.17
CA MET A 812 -1.41 -12.81 -3.06
C MET A 812 -2.32 -12.06 -2.10
N ILE A 813 -1.74 -11.46 -1.04
CA ILE A 813 -2.49 -10.69 -0.05
C ILE A 813 -2.23 -9.18 -0.17
N SER A 814 -1.15 -8.78 -0.85
CA SER A 814 -0.82 -7.38 -1.16
C SER A 814 0.09 -7.31 -2.39
N PHE A 815 -0.11 -6.29 -3.22
CA PHE A 815 0.77 -5.93 -4.33
C PHE A 815 0.95 -4.42 -4.37
N GLU A 816 2.04 -3.93 -3.81
CA GLU A 816 2.31 -2.52 -3.61
C GLU A 816 3.36 -2.05 -4.63
N PRO A 817 2.93 -1.47 -5.78
CA PRO A 817 3.86 -1.00 -6.78
C PRO A 817 4.73 0.15 -6.26
N GLY A 818 6.01 0.11 -6.59
CA GLY A 818 6.98 1.15 -6.29
C GLY A 818 7.46 1.88 -7.54
N LEU A 819 8.32 2.86 -7.34
CA LEU A 819 9.02 3.56 -8.42
C LEU A 819 10.14 2.69 -8.97
N ARG A 820 10.86 1.98 -8.09
CA ARG A 820 11.91 1.03 -8.45
C ARG A 820 11.74 -0.35 -7.87
N ARG A 821 10.98 -0.49 -6.78
CA ARG A 821 10.77 -1.79 -6.14
C ARG A 821 9.31 -2.03 -5.81
N ASP A 822 8.70 -2.95 -6.53
CA ASP A 822 7.38 -3.46 -6.21
C ASP A 822 7.50 -4.43 -5.02
N ILE A 823 6.53 -4.38 -4.09
CA ILE A 823 6.47 -5.31 -2.97
C ILE A 823 5.24 -6.20 -3.12
N ILE A 824 5.46 -7.51 -3.21
CA ILE A 824 4.40 -8.52 -3.23
C ILE A 824 4.43 -9.26 -1.89
N VAL A 825 3.25 -9.49 -1.31
CA VAL A 825 3.11 -10.32 -0.12
C VAL A 825 2.22 -11.51 -0.45
N LEU A 826 2.71 -12.70 -0.17
CA LEU A 826 2.03 -13.97 -0.40
C LEU A 826 1.81 -14.71 0.94
N SER A 827 0.72 -15.48 1.01
CA SER A 827 0.38 -16.35 2.13
C SER A 827 -0.18 -17.68 1.62
N GLU A 828 0.13 -18.79 2.28
CA GLU A 828 -0.47 -20.10 1.95
C GLU A 828 -1.97 -20.14 2.26
N SER A 829 -2.43 -19.39 3.26
CA SER A 829 -3.83 -19.41 3.72
C SER A 829 -4.42 -18.01 3.92
N LEU A 830 -5.68 -17.86 3.51
CA LEU A 830 -6.50 -16.65 3.72
C LEU A 830 -7.42 -16.75 4.95
N THR A 831 -7.46 -17.90 5.64
CA THR A 831 -8.38 -18.18 6.76
C THR A 831 -8.37 -17.08 7.85
N LYS A 832 -7.22 -16.46 8.11
CA LYS A 832 -7.11 -15.38 9.10
C LYS A 832 -7.78 -14.09 8.63
N PHE A 833 -7.66 -13.76 7.33
CA PHE A 833 -8.36 -12.64 6.72
C PHE A 833 -9.86 -12.88 6.66
N GLU A 834 -10.29 -14.09 6.27
CA GLU A 834 -11.69 -14.51 6.33
C GLU A 834 -12.26 -14.30 7.73
N ARG A 835 -11.62 -14.85 8.76
CA ARG A 835 -12.08 -14.71 10.16
C ARG A 835 -12.15 -13.25 10.61
N ALA A 836 -11.12 -12.46 10.32
CA ALA A 836 -11.08 -11.05 10.70
C ALA A 836 -12.16 -10.25 9.97
N PHE A 837 -12.33 -10.45 8.67
CA PHE A 837 -13.32 -9.72 7.87
C PHE A 837 -14.75 -10.14 8.21
N GLY A 838 -15.02 -11.44 8.34
CA GLY A 838 -16.31 -11.96 8.79
C GLY A 838 -16.69 -11.44 10.17
N TYR A 839 -15.69 -11.24 11.04
CA TYR A 839 -15.88 -10.59 12.31
C TYR A 839 -16.34 -9.11 12.18
N TYR A 840 -15.72 -8.31 11.32
CA TYR A 840 -16.14 -6.92 11.06
C TYR A 840 -17.51 -6.83 10.36
N LEU A 841 -17.82 -7.71 9.41
CA LEU A 841 -19.13 -7.76 8.77
C LEU A 841 -20.24 -8.01 9.81
N ARG A 842 -19.99 -8.93 10.76
CA ARG A 842 -20.94 -9.21 11.84
C ARG A 842 -21.10 -8.04 12.82
N LYS A 843 -20.10 -7.17 12.98
CA LYS A 843 -20.24 -5.91 13.76
C LYS A 843 -21.23 -4.94 13.15
N VAL A 844 -21.34 -4.90 11.82
CA VAL A 844 -22.32 -4.08 11.11
C VAL A 844 -23.66 -4.81 10.84
N ASN A 845 -23.86 -5.94 11.52
CA ASN A 845 -25.03 -6.83 11.42
C ASN A 845 -25.24 -7.46 10.04
N LEU A 846 -24.14 -7.67 9.30
CA LEU A 846 -24.13 -8.57 8.16
C LEU A 846 -23.71 -9.95 8.65
N ASP A 847 -24.53 -10.97 8.39
CA ASP A 847 -24.25 -12.35 8.77
C ASP A 847 -23.93 -13.17 7.48
N PRO A 848 -22.75 -13.00 6.85
CA PRO A 848 -22.40 -13.69 5.61
C PRO A 848 -22.20 -15.19 5.84
N THR A 849 -22.45 -15.99 4.81
CA THR A 849 -22.04 -17.40 4.78
C THR A 849 -20.51 -17.51 4.66
N ASP A 850 -19.93 -18.61 5.12
CA ASP A 850 -18.48 -18.84 5.02
C ASP A 850 -18.02 -18.88 3.55
N GLU A 851 -18.89 -19.31 2.65
CA GLU A 851 -18.63 -19.41 1.20
C GLU A 851 -18.56 -18.02 0.55
N ALA A 852 -19.55 -17.15 0.83
CA ALA A 852 -19.55 -15.77 0.35
C ALA A 852 -18.37 -14.97 0.90
N LEU A 853 -17.98 -15.24 2.16
CA LEU A 853 -16.83 -14.61 2.79
C LEU A 853 -15.51 -15.02 2.11
N ARG A 854 -15.36 -16.29 1.74
CA ARG A 854 -14.19 -16.78 1.00
C ARG A 854 -14.09 -16.17 -0.38
N GLU A 855 -15.20 -16.13 -1.12
CA GLU A 855 -15.24 -15.54 -2.46
C GLU A 855 -14.89 -14.05 -2.43
N LEU A 856 -15.42 -13.31 -1.45
CA LEU A 856 -15.12 -11.90 -1.27
C LEU A 856 -13.64 -11.65 -0.94
N ILE A 857 -13.05 -12.46 -0.06
CA ILE A 857 -11.64 -12.35 0.32
C ILE A 857 -10.73 -12.74 -0.85
N ALA A 858 -11.06 -13.79 -1.60
CA ALA A 858 -10.33 -14.17 -2.80
C ALA A 858 -10.37 -13.06 -3.85
N SER A 859 -11.53 -12.46 -4.08
CA SER A 859 -11.68 -11.35 -5.03
C SER A 859 -10.92 -10.09 -4.57
N SER A 860 -10.90 -9.82 -3.26
CA SER A 860 -10.18 -8.68 -2.69
C SER A 860 -8.65 -8.84 -2.73
N ALA A 861 -8.16 -10.08 -2.78
CA ALA A 861 -6.74 -10.39 -2.94
C ALA A 861 -6.18 -10.04 -4.33
N GLU A 862 -7.04 -9.92 -5.34
CA GLU A 862 -6.67 -9.54 -6.71
C GLU A 862 -6.49 -8.02 -6.89
N LEU A 863 -6.77 -7.22 -5.86
CA LEU A 863 -6.66 -5.76 -5.91
C LEU A 863 -5.20 -5.30 -5.78
N VAL A 864 -4.80 -4.38 -6.67
CA VAL A 864 -3.52 -3.66 -6.61
C VAL A 864 -3.53 -2.67 -5.44
N GLY A 865 -2.36 -2.46 -4.82
CA GLY A 865 -2.16 -1.65 -3.63
C GLY A 865 -2.00 -2.50 -2.38
N GLU A 866 -2.53 -2.04 -1.24
CA GLU A 866 -2.42 -2.80 0.01
C GLU A 866 -3.26 -4.09 0.02
N GLY A 867 -4.10 -4.33 -0.99
CA GLY A 867 -4.94 -5.54 -1.09
C GLY A 867 -5.67 -5.87 0.22
N LEU A 868 -5.55 -7.12 0.68
CA LEU A 868 -6.08 -7.58 1.96
C LEU A 868 -5.36 -6.97 3.17
N LEU A 869 -4.10 -6.56 3.03
CA LEU A 869 -3.41 -5.83 4.10
C LEU A 869 -4.05 -4.46 4.35
N GLY A 870 -4.70 -3.85 3.36
CA GLY A 870 -5.44 -2.59 3.52
C GLY A 870 -6.58 -2.68 4.54
N LEU A 871 -7.11 -3.89 4.76
CA LEU A 871 -8.13 -4.17 5.77
C LEU A 871 -7.56 -4.18 7.20
N ILE A 872 -6.23 -4.22 7.34
CA ILE A 872 -5.53 -4.25 8.63
C ILE A 872 -4.99 -2.85 8.92
N ARG A 873 -5.63 -2.14 9.85
CA ARG A 873 -5.12 -0.85 10.35
C ARG A 873 -3.96 -1.06 11.33
N PRO A 874 -2.78 -0.43 11.11
CA PRO A 874 -1.60 -0.60 11.99
C PRO A 874 -1.85 -0.20 13.44
N ASP A 875 -2.70 0.82 13.65
CA ASP A 875 -2.97 1.38 14.97
C ASP A 875 -4.06 0.62 15.75
N GLY A 876 -4.69 -0.39 15.13
CA GLY A 876 -5.81 -1.13 15.73
C GLY A 876 -7.03 -0.28 16.04
N ASP A 877 -7.04 1.00 15.64
CA ASP A 877 -8.16 1.93 15.80
C ASP A 877 -8.83 2.19 14.44
N ASP A 878 -10.16 2.24 14.54
CA ASP A 878 -11.24 2.33 13.52
C ASP A 878 -11.67 1.02 12.83
#